data_AF-A0A4P9K8T5-F1
#
_entry.id   AF-A0A4P9K8T5-F1
#
_cell.length_a   1.000
_cell.length_b   1.000
_cell.length_c   1.000
_cell.angle_alpha   90.00
_cell.angle_beta   90.00
_cell.angle_gamma   90.00
#
_symmetry.space_group_name_H-M   'P 1'
#
loop_
_entity.id
_entity.type
_entity.pdbx_description
1 polymer ?
#
loop_
_entity_poly.entity_id
_entity_poly.type
_entity_poly.pdbx_seq_one_letter_code
_entity_poly.pdbx_strand_id
1 'polypeptide(L)'
;MKTASTHSLSTQALIWFSAILLSFSVLAPQQALASDELLEVDQAFQLQQPTFADGKLIVEWKIADGYKLYKDKMSVKASNIVLQTPQYSAYKTIDDPLFGKSDVFADKAVITIPYSGNGDSDISVSYQGCSEKLGVCYPPQTRSFKLNAAAVQAGQNPAPASFGSLNELNKYLSADTGQDELLDADDAFAFSAKQDGNQLIINWSIAPNYHLYRDKIKVKTLQGDIQHGKLQLPEATLIDDELFGKTHVFHGDIEAVLALKQAAAGSIIEIEYQGCSASNGVCYPPAKKQIDLNAVSASSGAQVASAVVMDSTSGDQSESDMIADTLKNSSVWIVIATFLVFGLLLSLTPCVFPMIPILSSIIVGQGDQLTTKRAFIMSLVYVLAMSVTYTVAGVLAGVFGENLQAAFQNPWIIGSFSIIFLLLALSMFGFYELQLPSSLQSKLTNISNKQQGGTLTGVAIMGFLSALIVGPCVAPPLAGALIYIGQTGDALLGGLALFAMSMGMGLPLLLLGTSAGKLLPRAGVWMDNVKAVFGVMLIAIAIWMAERIIPVEAAMLSWAMLLMISAVYMGAFSSTQDTSGWFRLSKGLGLVLFFYGAAILIGLLGGSKQMFQPLQVFQGGGKVMQQQADKLDFNKIKSIEDLNAELAKGKPVMLDFYADWCISCKEMEALTFSKAKVHQALEGVALLKADVTANDDIDKALMKQFGIIGPPAILFFNTEGVEQKAQRVVGFKNADDFTAVINQAFNK
;
A
#
# COMPACT_ATOMS: atom_id res chain seq x y z
N MET A 1 -40.15 29.95 41.26
CA MET A 1 -39.04 29.26 41.98
C MET A 1 -39.31 27.76 41.88
N LYS A 2 -38.54 26.88 41.24
CA LYS A 2 -37.19 26.91 40.64
C LYS A 2 -37.26 26.16 39.30
N THR A 3 -36.96 26.83 38.19
CA THR A 3 -36.72 26.24 36.86
C THR A 3 -35.44 26.86 36.31
N ALA A 4 -34.31 26.24 36.62
CA ALA A 4 -33.02 26.54 35.98
C ALA A 4 -32.03 25.42 36.31
N SER A 5 -31.73 24.52 35.36
CA SER A 5 -30.38 23.96 35.15
C SER A 5 -30.25 22.90 34.03
N THR A 6 -31.29 22.52 33.30
CA THR A 6 -31.19 21.44 32.28
C THR A 6 -30.78 21.88 30.88
N HIS A 7 -30.70 23.18 30.59
CA HIS A 7 -30.31 23.70 29.27
C HIS A 7 -28.80 23.86 29.06
N SER A 8 -27.96 23.72 30.10
CA SER A 8 -26.51 23.98 30.01
C SER A 8 -25.67 22.79 29.51
N LEU A 9 -26.12 21.56 29.72
CA LEU A 9 -25.37 20.35 29.33
C LEU A 9 -25.52 20.01 27.83
N SER A 10 -26.69 20.25 27.24
CA SER A 10 -26.92 20.04 25.80
C SER A 10 -26.23 21.11 24.96
N THR A 11 -26.16 22.35 25.46
CA THR A 11 -25.42 23.43 24.79
C THR A 11 -23.92 23.20 24.90
N GLN A 12 -23.39 22.73 26.03
CA GLN A 12 -21.96 22.39 26.13
C GLN A 12 -21.55 21.24 25.20
N ALA A 13 -22.34 20.16 25.06
CA ALA A 13 -22.01 19.07 24.14
C ALA A 13 -22.02 19.52 22.66
N LEU A 14 -22.98 20.37 22.27
CA LEU A 14 -23.04 20.97 20.93
C LEU A 14 -21.98 22.04 20.70
N ILE A 15 -21.57 22.79 21.73
CA ILE A 15 -20.46 23.74 21.67
C ILE A 15 -19.14 22.98 21.56
N TRP A 16 -18.95 21.85 22.23
CA TRP A 16 -17.76 21.01 22.06
C TRP A 16 -17.73 20.33 20.69
N PHE A 17 -18.85 19.82 20.20
CA PHE A 17 -18.92 19.22 18.86
C PHE A 17 -18.78 20.26 17.75
N SER A 18 -19.36 21.45 17.92
CA SER A 18 -19.20 22.59 17.02
C SER A 18 -17.83 23.25 17.15
N ALA A 19 -17.19 23.24 18.32
CA ALA A 19 -15.82 23.71 18.51
C ALA A 19 -14.82 22.71 17.94
N ILE A 20 -15.11 21.40 17.95
CA ILE A 20 -14.32 20.36 17.29
C ILE A 20 -14.51 20.44 15.76
N LEU A 21 -15.72 20.67 15.26
CA LEU A 21 -15.99 20.89 13.83
C LEU A 21 -15.45 22.24 13.32
N LEU A 22 -15.52 23.31 14.12
CA LEU A 22 -14.93 24.62 13.80
C LEU A 22 -13.42 24.63 13.99
N SER A 23 -12.86 23.91 14.96
CA SER A 23 -11.39 23.75 15.05
C SER A 23 -10.86 22.88 13.92
N PHE A 24 -11.62 21.89 13.42
CA PHE A 24 -11.25 21.17 12.19
C PHE A 24 -11.38 22.03 10.93
N SER A 25 -12.26 23.04 10.94
CA SER A 25 -12.48 23.95 9.79
C SER A 25 -11.58 25.19 9.80
N VAL A 26 -11.11 25.64 10.98
CA VAL A 26 -10.31 26.86 11.16
C VAL A 26 -8.82 26.56 11.33
N LEU A 27 -8.42 25.29 11.46
CA LEU A 27 -7.01 24.86 11.33
C LEU A 27 -6.64 24.37 9.93
N ALA A 28 -7.41 24.74 8.89
CA ALA A 28 -6.85 24.81 7.55
C ALA A 28 -6.21 26.19 7.41
N PRO A 29 -4.88 26.35 7.47
CA PRO A 29 -4.28 27.61 7.10
C PRO A 29 -4.60 27.86 5.63
N GLN A 30 -5.49 28.82 5.37
CA GLN A 30 -5.47 29.61 4.15
C GLN A 30 -4.18 30.43 4.17
N GLN A 31 -3.05 29.76 3.93
CA GLN A 31 -1.91 30.43 3.37
C GLN A 31 -2.00 30.22 1.87
N ALA A 32 -2.18 31.32 1.15
CA ALA A 32 -1.66 31.44 -0.20
C ALA A 32 -0.14 31.20 -0.11
N LEU A 33 0.25 29.93 -0.11
CA LEU A 33 1.64 29.54 -0.33
C LEU A 33 1.84 29.59 -1.83
N ALA A 34 2.56 30.62 -2.27
CA ALA A 34 3.45 30.44 -3.40
C ALA A 34 4.15 29.09 -3.19
N SER A 35 4.03 28.21 -4.16
CA SER A 35 4.63 26.89 -4.14
C SER A 35 6.14 27.03 -3.92
N ASP A 36 6.59 26.87 -2.68
CA ASP A 36 7.99 26.53 -2.38
C ASP A 36 8.16 25.07 -2.78
N GLU A 37 8.19 24.86 -4.10
CA GLU A 37 8.51 23.60 -4.75
C GLU A 37 9.94 23.22 -4.34
N LEU A 38 10.09 22.02 -3.77
CA LEU A 38 11.39 21.51 -3.35
C LEU A 38 12.27 21.39 -4.60
N LEU A 39 13.32 22.20 -4.71
CA LEU A 39 14.24 22.21 -5.85
C LEU A 39 14.83 20.80 -6.09
N GLU A 40 15.08 20.45 -7.34
CA GLU A 40 15.85 19.23 -7.65
C GLU A 40 17.26 19.34 -7.07
N VAL A 41 17.87 18.18 -6.75
CA VAL A 41 19.21 18.09 -6.13
C VAL A 41 20.25 18.95 -6.86
N ASP A 42 20.27 18.90 -8.20
CA ASP A 42 21.25 19.62 -9.01
C ASP A 42 20.98 21.13 -9.08
N GLN A 43 19.75 21.56 -8.79
CA GLN A 43 19.38 22.97 -8.67
C GLN A 43 19.69 23.51 -7.27
N ALA A 44 19.46 22.69 -6.24
CA ALA A 44 19.72 23.00 -4.84
C ALA A 44 21.22 23.01 -4.50
N PHE A 45 22.00 22.07 -5.08
CA PHE A 45 23.42 21.87 -4.83
C PHE A 45 24.18 21.76 -6.16
N GLN A 46 24.49 22.91 -6.75
CA GLN A 46 25.20 22.98 -8.03
C GLN A 46 26.69 22.69 -7.81
N LEU A 47 27.07 21.41 -7.93
CA LEU A 47 28.46 20.96 -7.92
C LEU A 47 29.16 21.38 -9.22
N GLN A 48 30.20 22.20 -9.09
CA GLN A 48 31.07 22.58 -10.20
C GLN A 48 32.05 21.45 -10.51
N GLN A 49 32.47 21.37 -11.77
CA GLN A 49 33.48 20.40 -12.19
C GLN A 49 34.77 20.62 -11.39
N PRO A 50 35.32 19.59 -10.72
CA PRO A 50 36.52 19.75 -9.91
C PRO A 50 37.71 20.15 -10.79
N THR A 51 38.61 20.99 -10.27
CA THR A 51 39.77 21.49 -11.02
C THR A 51 41.07 21.27 -10.26
N PHE A 52 42.14 21.01 -11.00
CA PHE A 52 43.50 20.99 -10.45
C PHE A 52 44.12 22.38 -10.59
N ALA A 53 44.47 23.01 -9.48
CA ALA A 53 45.18 24.29 -9.44
C ALA A 53 46.29 24.23 -8.37
N ASP A 54 47.50 24.62 -8.73
CA ASP A 54 48.65 24.74 -7.80
C ASP A 54 48.91 23.49 -6.93
N GLY A 55 48.78 22.28 -7.51
CA GLY A 55 48.97 21.01 -6.78
C GLY A 55 47.85 20.68 -5.79
N LYS A 56 46.68 21.32 -5.93
CA LYS A 56 45.49 21.10 -5.11
C LYS A 56 44.29 20.81 -6.01
N LEU A 57 43.46 19.87 -5.58
CA LEU A 57 42.15 19.59 -6.13
C LEU A 57 41.14 20.53 -5.46
N ILE A 58 40.46 21.36 -6.25
CA ILE A 58 39.43 22.28 -5.79
C ILE A 58 38.07 21.74 -6.23
N VAL A 59 37.19 21.53 -5.26
CA VAL A 59 35.79 21.12 -5.46
C VAL A 59 34.89 22.21 -4.90
N GLU A 60 34.00 22.77 -5.73
CA GLU A 60 33.15 23.89 -5.36
C GLU A 60 31.66 23.56 -5.55
N TRP A 61 30.85 23.94 -4.58
CA TRP A 61 29.39 23.89 -4.65
C TRP A 61 28.81 25.30 -4.52
N LYS A 62 27.82 25.58 -5.35
CA LYS A 62 26.91 26.71 -5.16
C LYS A 62 25.58 26.18 -4.60
N ILE A 63 25.19 26.66 -3.43
CA ILE A 63 24.03 26.19 -2.68
C ILE A 63 22.91 27.22 -2.84
N ALA A 64 21.69 26.76 -3.15
CA ALA A 64 20.53 27.64 -3.28
C ALA A 64 20.08 28.22 -1.92
N ASP A 65 19.45 29.40 -1.94
CA ASP A 65 18.97 30.07 -0.72
C ASP A 65 17.98 29.17 0.04
N GLY A 66 18.24 28.95 1.33
CA GLY A 66 17.41 28.09 2.18
C GLY A 66 17.80 26.59 2.15
N TYR A 67 18.96 26.26 1.56
CA TYR A 67 19.54 24.92 1.58
C TYR A 67 20.91 24.91 2.27
N LYS A 68 21.28 23.76 2.84
CA LYS A 68 22.55 23.56 3.56
C LYS A 68 23.20 22.22 3.22
N LEU A 69 24.53 22.18 3.15
CA LEU A 69 25.34 20.96 2.98
C LEU A 69 26.05 20.59 4.29
N TYR A 70 26.13 19.29 4.59
CA TYR A 70 26.75 18.78 5.82
C TYR A 70 28.21 18.43 5.60
N LYS A 71 29.12 19.07 6.34
CA LYS A 71 30.57 18.87 6.21
C LYS A 71 30.99 17.42 6.51
N ASP A 72 30.38 16.79 7.50
CA ASP A 72 30.65 15.40 7.91
C ASP A 72 30.11 14.37 6.90
N LYS A 73 29.29 14.79 5.95
CA LYS A 73 28.72 13.95 4.88
C LYS A 73 29.31 14.27 3.50
N MET A 74 30.41 15.01 3.45
CA MET A 74 31.15 15.30 2.21
C MET A 74 32.44 14.48 2.17
N SER A 75 32.63 13.70 1.11
CA SER A 75 33.86 12.93 0.89
C SER A 75 34.29 12.97 -0.57
N VAL A 76 35.60 12.97 -0.80
CA VAL A 76 36.20 12.95 -2.13
C VAL A 76 37.19 11.79 -2.18
N LYS A 77 36.99 10.89 -3.15
CA LYS A 77 37.87 9.75 -3.43
C LYS A 77 38.45 9.89 -4.83
N ALA A 78 39.69 9.44 -5.01
CA ALA A 78 40.34 9.40 -6.31
C ALA A 78 41.06 8.07 -6.49
N SER A 79 41.03 7.52 -7.71
CA SER A 79 41.58 6.19 -7.99
C SER A 79 43.11 6.18 -8.11
N ASN A 80 43.69 7.18 -8.79
CA ASN A 80 45.10 7.17 -9.20
C ASN A 80 45.97 8.23 -8.51
N ILE A 81 45.39 9.06 -7.64
CA ILE A 81 46.10 10.10 -6.87
C ILE A 81 45.80 9.93 -5.39
N VAL A 82 46.83 10.11 -4.56
CA VAL A 82 46.66 10.10 -3.10
C VAL A 82 46.21 11.48 -2.66
N LEU A 83 44.99 11.55 -2.15
CA LEU A 83 44.39 12.77 -1.58
C LEU A 83 44.84 12.93 -0.13
N GLN A 84 45.37 14.10 0.22
CA GLN A 84 45.72 14.45 1.59
C GLN A 84 44.53 15.04 2.35
N THR A 85 44.74 15.49 3.58
CA THR A 85 43.67 16.03 4.44
C THR A 85 42.93 17.20 3.75
N PRO A 86 41.60 17.11 3.58
CA PRO A 86 40.81 18.15 2.93
C PRO A 86 40.75 19.42 3.79
N GLN A 87 40.96 20.58 3.16
CA GLN A 87 40.73 21.89 3.75
C GLN A 87 39.37 22.42 3.29
N TYR A 88 38.50 22.73 4.25
CA TYR A 88 37.16 23.23 4.00
C TYR A 88 37.09 24.76 4.12
N SER A 89 36.19 25.39 3.37
CA SER A 89 35.83 26.81 3.53
C SER A 89 35.17 27.10 4.89
N ALA A 90 34.86 28.37 5.17
CA ALA A 90 34.13 28.75 6.37
C ALA A 90 32.80 27.99 6.46
N TYR A 91 32.53 27.39 7.62
CA TYR A 91 31.30 26.64 7.92
C TYR A 91 30.66 27.18 9.20
N LYS A 92 29.38 26.90 9.39
CA LYS A 92 28.61 27.28 10.57
C LYS A 92 28.16 26.03 11.30
N THR A 93 28.42 25.94 12.60
CA THR A 93 27.87 24.86 13.42
C THR A 93 26.43 25.20 13.79
N ILE A 94 25.50 24.30 13.44
CA ILE A 94 24.10 24.39 13.81
C ILE A 94 23.70 23.17 14.64
N ASP A 95 22.68 23.30 15.48
CA ASP A 95 22.08 22.17 16.18
C ASP A 95 20.85 21.73 15.40
N ASP A 96 21.01 20.69 14.58
CA ASP A 96 19.98 20.19 13.70
C ASP A 96 19.07 19.17 14.42
N PRO A 97 17.73 19.28 14.34
CA PRO A 97 16.82 18.36 15.02
C PRO A 97 16.98 16.89 14.61
N LEU A 98 17.49 16.60 13.41
CA LEU A 98 17.66 15.25 12.87
C LEU A 98 19.07 14.71 13.13
N PHE A 99 20.10 15.55 13.07
CA PHE A 99 21.51 15.12 13.13
C PHE A 99 22.30 15.63 14.34
N GLY A 100 21.68 16.43 15.21
CA GLY A 100 22.33 17.08 16.35
C GLY A 100 23.29 18.19 15.91
N LYS A 101 24.35 18.43 16.69
CA LYS A 101 25.35 19.47 16.38
C LYS A 101 26.16 19.08 15.15
N SER A 102 25.88 19.75 14.03
CA SER A 102 26.52 19.51 12.74
C SER A 102 27.13 20.78 12.16
N ASP A 103 28.30 20.64 11.54
CA ASP A 103 28.94 21.70 10.78
C ASP A 103 28.35 21.76 9.36
N VAL A 104 27.76 22.89 8.99
CA VAL A 104 27.09 23.05 7.70
C VAL A 104 27.62 24.23 6.89
N PHE A 105 27.50 24.12 5.57
CA PHE A 105 27.77 25.20 4.62
C PHE A 105 26.44 25.78 4.12
N ALA A 106 26.35 27.11 4.14
CA ALA A 106 25.29 27.89 3.50
C ALA A 106 25.90 28.68 2.34
N ASP A 107 25.11 28.88 1.27
CA ASP A 107 25.43 29.65 0.05
C ASP A 107 26.55 29.06 -0.84
N LYS A 108 27.71 28.73 -0.27
CA LYS A 108 28.87 28.20 -1.01
C LYS A 108 29.71 27.27 -0.13
N ALA A 109 30.10 26.12 -0.68
CA ALA A 109 31.06 25.21 -0.07
C ALA A 109 32.26 25.04 -1.00
N VAL A 110 33.47 25.16 -0.45
CA VAL A 110 34.71 24.89 -1.19
C VAL A 110 35.57 23.92 -0.40
N ILE A 111 35.96 22.83 -1.04
CA ILE A 111 36.91 21.85 -0.51
C ILE A 111 38.18 21.94 -1.34
N THR A 112 39.31 22.17 -0.67
CA THR A 112 40.64 22.20 -1.28
C THR A 112 41.46 21.04 -0.73
N ILE A 113 41.88 20.13 -1.60
CA ILE A 113 42.56 18.89 -1.21
C ILE A 113 43.94 18.87 -1.88
N PRO A 114 45.05 18.97 -1.14
CA PRO A 114 46.37 18.70 -1.70
C PRO A 114 46.43 17.25 -2.20
N TYR A 115 46.98 17.02 -3.38
CA TYR A 115 47.11 15.68 -3.94
C TYR A 115 48.58 15.38 -4.28
N SER A 116 48.96 14.11 -4.20
CA SER A 116 50.27 13.64 -4.65
C SER A 116 50.08 12.48 -5.63
N GLY A 117 50.56 12.65 -6.86
CA GLY A 117 50.51 11.66 -7.94
C GLY A 117 50.39 12.33 -9.31
N ASN A 118 50.84 11.64 -10.37
CA ASN A 118 50.71 12.08 -11.77
C ASN A 118 49.91 11.03 -12.53
N GLY A 119 48.82 11.45 -13.18
CA GLY A 119 48.01 10.58 -14.04
C GLY A 119 46.55 11.01 -14.13
N ASP A 120 45.88 10.60 -15.20
CA ASP A 120 44.43 10.71 -15.33
C ASP A 120 43.77 10.02 -14.13
N SER A 121 42.87 10.73 -13.46
CA SER A 121 42.23 10.24 -12.24
C SER A 121 40.72 10.40 -12.34
N ASP A 122 40.02 9.31 -12.04
CA ASP A 122 38.60 9.35 -11.77
C ASP A 122 38.39 9.85 -10.34
N ILE A 123 37.68 10.98 -10.20
CA ILE A 123 37.38 11.62 -8.93
C ILE A 123 35.91 11.41 -8.62
N SER A 124 35.63 10.72 -7.52
CA SER A 124 34.28 10.51 -7.00
C SER A 124 34.03 11.46 -5.83
N VAL A 125 33.01 12.30 -5.96
CA VAL A 125 32.61 13.31 -4.97
C VAL A 125 31.25 12.93 -4.41
N SER A 126 31.19 12.60 -3.12
CA SER A 126 29.95 12.31 -2.40
C SER A 126 29.56 13.45 -1.46
N TYR A 127 28.30 13.86 -1.45
CA TYR A 127 27.78 14.94 -0.59
C TYR A 127 26.31 14.73 -0.21
N GLN A 128 25.88 15.35 0.89
CA GLN A 128 24.49 15.34 1.36
C GLN A 128 24.08 16.70 1.91
N GLY A 129 22.83 17.11 1.65
CA GLY A 129 22.28 18.37 2.13
C GLY A 129 20.78 18.29 2.44
N CYS A 130 20.26 19.34 3.09
CA CYS A 130 18.83 19.45 3.44
C CYS A 130 18.30 20.85 3.11
N SER A 131 16.98 20.93 2.91
CA SER A 131 16.24 22.19 2.90
C SER A 131 16.00 22.66 4.34
N GLU A 132 16.43 23.87 4.68
CA GLU A 132 16.18 24.47 6.00
C GLU A 132 14.70 24.85 6.18
N LYS A 133 14.05 25.30 5.11
CA LYS A 133 12.65 25.75 5.14
C LYS A 133 11.66 24.59 5.28
N LEU A 134 11.91 23.49 4.56
CA LEU A 134 11.00 22.35 4.50
C LEU A 134 11.36 21.24 5.50
N GLY A 135 12.57 21.28 6.09
CA GLY A 135 13.05 20.26 7.03
C GLY A 135 13.30 18.90 6.39
N VAL A 136 13.36 18.84 5.06
CA VAL A 136 13.56 17.60 4.28
C VAL A 136 15.01 17.50 3.82
N CYS A 137 15.58 16.31 3.96
CA CYS A 137 16.95 15.99 3.59
C CYS A 137 17.02 15.14 2.34
N TYR A 138 17.95 15.46 1.44
CA TYR A 138 18.18 14.66 0.25
C TYR A 138 19.01 13.42 0.61
N PRO A 139 18.82 12.28 -0.09
CA PRO A 139 19.71 11.14 0.05
C PRO A 139 21.14 11.49 -0.41
N PRO A 140 22.19 10.79 0.08
CA PRO A 140 23.57 11.02 -0.32
C PRO A 140 23.75 10.94 -1.84
N GLN A 141 24.43 11.92 -2.42
CA GLN A 141 24.66 12.04 -3.85
C GLN A 141 26.12 11.76 -4.16
N THR A 142 26.41 10.97 -5.18
CA THR A 142 27.78 10.69 -5.63
C THR A 142 27.92 11.06 -7.10
N ARG A 143 28.93 11.88 -7.43
CA ARG A 143 29.24 12.33 -8.79
C ARG A 143 30.68 11.99 -9.15
N SER A 144 30.87 11.36 -10.30
CA SER A 144 32.19 10.95 -10.80
C SER A 144 32.65 11.86 -11.94
N PHE A 145 33.90 12.31 -11.89
CA PHE A 145 34.52 13.17 -12.89
C PHE A 145 35.84 12.56 -13.36
N LYS A 146 36.07 12.53 -14.68
CA LYS A 146 37.38 12.21 -15.25
C LYS A 146 38.20 13.47 -15.37
N LEU A 147 39.33 13.55 -14.68
CA LEU A 147 40.20 14.73 -14.70
C LEU A 147 41.62 14.35 -15.08
N ASN A 148 42.14 15.04 -16.09
CA ASN A 148 43.52 14.89 -16.53
C ASN A 148 44.42 15.76 -15.65
N ALA A 149 45.29 15.12 -14.88
CA ALA A 149 46.22 15.80 -13.97
C ALA A 149 47.50 16.29 -14.66
N ALA A 150 47.45 16.66 -15.96
CA ALA A 150 48.59 17.22 -16.67
C ALA A 150 48.60 18.76 -16.62
N ALA A 151 49.23 19.33 -15.59
CA ALA A 151 50.13 20.50 -15.71
C ALA A 151 50.58 21.06 -14.35
N VAL A 152 51.71 20.55 -13.83
CA VAL A 152 52.69 21.40 -13.12
C VAL A 152 54.09 21.02 -13.61
N GLN A 153 54.50 21.61 -14.73
CA GLN A 153 55.82 22.19 -15.03
C GLN A 153 56.05 22.28 -16.55
N ALA A 154 56.73 23.35 -16.94
CA ALA A 154 56.82 23.88 -18.30
C ALA A 154 57.67 23.06 -19.28
N GLY A 155 57.26 23.08 -20.56
CA GLY A 155 58.17 22.94 -21.70
C GLY A 155 57.97 21.75 -22.63
N GLN A 156 57.62 22.07 -23.88
CA GLN A 156 57.82 21.31 -25.14
C GLN A 156 56.70 20.36 -25.64
N ASN A 157 56.17 20.73 -26.82
CA ASN A 157 55.41 19.89 -27.77
C ASN A 157 56.21 18.62 -28.17
N PRO A 158 55.53 17.50 -28.52
CA PRO A 158 55.37 17.20 -29.95
C PRO A 158 54.03 16.55 -30.37
N ALA A 159 53.90 16.43 -31.70
CA ALA A 159 52.74 16.15 -32.56
C ALA A 159 52.21 14.68 -32.53
N PRO A 160 51.09 14.34 -33.24
CA PRO A 160 50.26 13.16 -32.96
C PRO A 160 50.79 11.86 -33.59
N ALA A 161 50.65 10.75 -32.87
CA ALA A 161 51.04 9.41 -33.34
C ALA A 161 49.94 8.74 -34.17
N SER A 162 50.34 8.18 -35.31
CA SER A 162 49.53 7.37 -36.24
C SER A 162 49.32 5.94 -35.72
N PHE A 163 48.13 5.38 -35.89
CA PHE A 163 47.83 3.97 -35.60
C PHE A 163 48.26 3.08 -36.77
N GLY A 164 49.28 2.25 -36.55
CA GLY A 164 49.83 1.33 -37.54
C GLY A 164 49.66 -0.13 -37.12
N SER A 165 48.44 -0.66 -37.11
CA SER A 165 48.07 -2.08 -37.27
C SER A 165 46.77 -2.42 -36.55
N LEU A 166 45.92 -3.24 -37.18
CA LEU A 166 44.68 -3.76 -36.61
C LEU A 166 44.91 -4.67 -35.39
N ASN A 167 46.12 -5.24 -35.22
CA ASN A 167 46.46 -6.02 -34.03
C ASN A 167 46.73 -5.15 -32.78
N GLU A 168 47.20 -3.91 -32.96
CA GLU A 168 47.34 -2.94 -31.86
C GLU A 168 45.96 -2.41 -31.44
N LEU A 169 45.02 -2.25 -32.40
CA LEU A 169 43.63 -1.92 -32.10
C LEU A 169 42.92 -3.04 -31.33
N ASN A 170 43.16 -4.31 -31.69
CA ASN A 170 42.56 -5.45 -31.00
C ASN A 170 43.13 -5.66 -29.59
N LYS A 171 44.39 -5.24 -29.36
CA LYS A 171 45.03 -5.22 -28.04
C LYS A 171 44.54 -4.06 -27.18
N TYR A 172 44.20 -2.92 -27.79
CA TYR A 172 43.52 -1.81 -27.12
C TYR A 172 42.04 -2.09 -26.81
N LEU A 173 41.40 -2.97 -27.60
CA LEU A 173 40.02 -3.44 -27.37
C LEU A 173 39.94 -4.64 -26.40
N SER A 174 41.07 -5.29 -26.10
CA SER A 174 41.13 -6.54 -25.30
C SER A 174 42.10 -6.48 -24.11
N ALA A 175 42.26 -5.31 -23.49
CA ALA A 175 43.02 -5.19 -22.25
C ALA A 175 42.22 -4.43 -21.17
N ASP A 176 41.76 -5.24 -20.21
CA ASP A 176 41.62 -4.95 -18.78
C ASP A 176 40.34 -4.28 -18.29
N THR A 177 39.24 -5.03 -18.43
CA THR A 177 38.22 -5.09 -17.38
C THR A 177 38.87 -5.62 -16.10
N GLY A 178 39.27 -4.71 -15.21
CA GLY A 178 39.76 -5.02 -13.86
C GLY A 178 38.68 -5.65 -12.98
N GLN A 179 38.29 -6.87 -13.31
CA GLN A 179 37.52 -7.74 -12.44
C GLN A 179 38.51 -8.71 -11.80
N ASP A 180 38.69 -8.60 -10.48
CA ASP A 180 39.12 -9.77 -9.71
C ASP A 180 38.22 -10.94 -10.15
N GLU A 181 38.82 -11.96 -10.76
CA GLU A 181 38.12 -13.09 -11.37
C GLU A 181 37.21 -13.73 -10.31
N LEU A 182 35.90 -13.57 -10.48
CA LEU A 182 34.90 -14.08 -9.55
C LEU A 182 34.94 -15.62 -9.58
N LEU A 183 35.11 -16.24 -8.41
CA LEU A 183 35.10 -17.69 -8.26
C LEU A 183 33.70 -18.24 -8.54
N ASP A 184 33.59 -19.46 -9.05
CA ASP A 184 32.28 -20.14 -9.15
C ASP A 184 31.69 -20.39 -7.76
N ALA A 185 30.36 -20.44 -7.64
CA ALA A 185 29.68 -20.52 -6.34
C ALA A 185 30.08 -21.75 -5.50
N ASP A 186 30.33 -22.89 -6.14
CA ASP A 186 30.76 -24.12 -5.47
C ASP A 186 32.22 -24.06 -5.00
N ASP A 187 33.06 -23.24 -5.64
CA ASP A 187 34.46 -23.00 -5.25
C ASP A 187 34.57 -21.89 -4.20
N ALA A 188 33.68 -20.89 -4.26
CA ALA A 188 33.60 -19.82 -3.28
C ALA A 188 33.01 -20.27 -1.93
N PHE A 189 32.11 -21.26 -1.96
CA PHE A 189 31.39 -21.79 -0.79
C PHE A 189 31.39 -23.33 -0.78
N ALA A 190 32.57 -23.94 -0.60
CA ALA A 190 32.70 -25.39 -0.64
C ALA A 190 31.87 -26.05 0.49
N PHE A 191 30.84 -26.79 0.09
CA PHE A 191 29.83 -27.36 0.98
C PHE A 191 30.05 -28.85 1.22
N SER A 192 29.97 -29.28 2.49
CA SER A 192 29.93 -30.70 2.84
C SER A 192 28.96 -30.96 3.98
N ALA A 193 28.30 -32.12 3.97
CA ALA A 193 27.39 -32.53 5.03
C ALA A 193 27.63 -33.99 5.39
N LYS A 194 27.64 -34.29 6.68
CA LYS A 194 27.81 -35.63 7.23
C LYS A 194 26.84 -35.86 8.37
N GLN A 195 26.08 -36.95 8.30
CA GLN A 195 25.22 -37.35 9.41
C GLN A 195 26.02 -38.21 10.40
N ASP A 196 26.05 -37.78 11.66
CA ASP A 196 26.59 -38.52 12.80
C ASP A 196 25.46 -38.87 13.77
N GLY A 197 24.91 -40.07 13.62
CA GLY A 197 23.76 -40.55 14.39
C GLY A 197 22.54 -39.65 14.26
N ASN A 198 22.21 -38.93 15.34
CA ASN A 198 21.05 -38.05 15.44
C ASN A 198 21.40 -36.56 15.19
N GLN A 199 22.58 -36.27 14.68
CA GLN A 199 23.02 -34.92 14.33
C GLN A 199 23.50 -34.91 12.88
N LEU A 200 23.08 -33.90 12.13
CA LEU A 200 23.60 -33.61 10.80
C LEU A 200 24.61 -32.46 10.95
N ILE A 201 25.88 -32.75 10.70
CA ILE A 201 26.98 -31.78 10.74
C ILE A 201 27.17 -31.25 9.32
N ILE A 202 27.10 -29.93 9.18
CA ILE A 202 27.16 -29.22 7.90
C ILE A 202 28.35 -28.27 7.97
N ASN A 203 29.27 -28.39 7.03
CA ASN A 203 30.47 -27.58 6.94
C ASN A 203 30.48 -26.77 5.65
N TRP A 204 30.78 -25.48 5.77
CA TRP A 204 31.13 -24.63 4.63
C TRP A 204 32.55 -24.12 4.79
N SER A 205 33.34 -24.20 3.72
CA SER A 205 34.64 -23.53 3.62
C SER A 205 34.50 -22.34 2.67
N ILE A 206 34.64 -21.13 3.21
CA ILE A 206 34.42 -19.87 2.48
C ILE A 206 35.75 -19.30 2.01
N ALA A 207 35.86 -18.99 0.71
CA ALA A 207 37.07 -18.44 0.11
C ALA A 207 37.44 -17.04 0.68
N PRO A 208 38.72 -16.62 0.65
CA PRO A 208 39.13 -15.29 1.07
C PRO A 208 38.41 -14.20 0.27
N ASN A 209 37.95 -13.13 0.94
CA ASN A 209 37.12 -12.06 0.37
C ASN A 209 35.68 -12.44 -0.01
N TYR A 210 35.17 -13.57 0.51
CA TYR A 210 33.76 -13.94 0.42
C TYR A 210 33.15 -14.04 1.82
N HIS A 211 31.82 -13.87 1.88
CA HIS A 211 31.07 -13.99 3.12
C HIS A 211 29.72 -14.67 2.91
N LEU A 212 29.29 -15.46 3.89
CA LEU A 212 28.01 -16.16 3.88
C LEU A 212 27.04 -15.51 4.88
N TYR A 213 25.82 -15.20 4.47
CA TYR A 213 24.84 -14.58 5.36
C TYR A 213 24.21 -15.59 6.30
N ARG A 214 24.29 -15.33 7.60
CA ARG A 214 23.66 -16.15 8.64
C ARG A 214 22.15 -16.28 8.42
N ASP A 215 21.49 -15.16 8.12
CA ASP A 215 20.03 -15.09 8.01
C ASP A 215 19.47 -15.68 6.70
N LYS A 216 20.36 -16.04 5.77
CA LYS A 216 20.01 -16.68 4.48
C LYS A 216 20.25 -18.19 4.48
N ILE A 217 20.75 -18.77 5.56
CA ILE A 217 20.85 -20.23 5.72
C ILE A 217 19.49 -20.76 6.17
N LYS A 218 18.80 -21.48 5.28
CA LYS A 218 17.48 -22.07 5.52
C LYS A 218 17.51 -23.57 5.30
N VAL A 219 16.77 -24.29 6.13
CA VAL A 219 16.61 -25.75 6.03
C VAL A 219 15.15 -26.04 5.68
N LYS A 220 14.93 -26.83 4.62
CA LYS A 220 13.61 -27.26 4.15
C LYS A 220 13.57 -28.78 4.04
N THR A 221 12.43 -29.36 4.40
CA THR A 221 12.16 -30.79 4.21
C THR A 221 11.53 -31.01 2.84
N LEU A 222 12.18 -31.77 1.94
CA LEU A 222 11.65 -32.05 0.60
C LEU A 222 10.86 -33.36 0.56
N GLN A 223 11.35 -34.42 1.21
CA GLN A 223 10.70 -35.74 1.23
C GLN A 223 10.93 -36.47 2.56
N GLY A 224 9.87 -37.09 3.09
CA GLY A 224 9.88 -37.84 4.36
C GLY A 224 9.38 -37.04 5.57
N ASP A 225 8.89 -37.74 6.60
CA ASP A 225 8.48 -37.14 7.87
C ASP A 225 9.73 -36.88 8.74
N ILE A 226 10.31 -35.68 8.58
CA ILE A 226 11.49 -35.23 9.30
C ILE A 226 11.08 -34.23 10.38
N GLN A 227 11.33 -34.57 11.64
CA GLN A 227 11.31 -33.58 12.73
C GLN A 227 12.75 -33.24 13.10
N HIS A 228 13.16 -31.99 12.86
CA HIS A 228 14.48 -31.49 13.25
C HIS A 228 14.38 -30.39 14.32
N GLY A 229 15.44 -30.22 15.08
CA GLY A 229 15.64 -29.11 16.02
C GLY A 229 16.05 -27.82 15.32
N LYS A 230 16.43 -26.82 16.12
CA LYS A 230 16.97 -25.55 15.62
C LYS A 230 18.43 -25.77 15.15
N LEU A 231 18.78 -25.21 13.99
CA LEU A 231 20.16 -25.22 13.47
C LEU A 231 21.06 -24.42 14.43
N GLN A 232 22.10 -25.07 14.98
CA GLN A 232 23.12 -24.41 15.79
C GLN A 232 24.20 -23.86 14.86
N LEU A 233 24.37 -22.54 14.89
CA LEU A 233 25.35 -21.80 14.09
C LEU A 233 26.39 -21.17 15.02
N PRO A 234 27.66 -21.04 14.60
CA PRO A 234 28.70 -20.38 15.39
C PRO A 234 28.46 -18.87 15.51
N GLU A 235 29.30 -18.19 16.30
CA GLU A 235 29.23 -16.73 16.45
C GLU A 235 29.55 -16.05 15.12
N ALA A 236 28.70 -15.12 14.68
CA ALA A 236 28.80 -14.45 13.39
C ALA A 236 29.31 -13.02 13.55
N THR A 237 30.10 -12.54 12.59
CA THR A 237 30.60 -11.17 12.57
C THR A 237 29.57 -10.23 11.96
N LEU A 238 29.36 -9.07 12.57
CA LEU A 238 28.42 -8.06 12.08
C LEU A 238 29.14 -7.15 11.07
N ILE A 239 28.66 -7.13 9.83
CA ILE A 239 29.13 -6.22 8.78
C ILE A 239 27.96 -5.34 8.30
N ASP A 240 28.28 -4.15 7.80
CA ASP A 240 27.30 -3.27 7.16
C ASP A 240 27.44 -3.44 5.64
N ASP A 241 26.58 -4.26 5.05
CA ASP A 241 26.61 -4.61 3.63
C ASP A 241 25.79 -3.59 2.82
N GLU A 242 26.31 -3.12 1.68
CA GLU A 242 25.64 -2.08 0.88
C GLU A 242 24.28 -2.51 0.31
N LEU A 243 24.04 -3.82 0.13
CA LEU A 243 22.80 -4.38 -0.41
C LEU A 243 21.80 -4.79 0.68
N PHE A 244 22.29 -5.22 1.84
CA PHE A 244 21.44 -5.82 2.88
C PHE A 244 21.51 -5.09 4.24
N GLY A 245 22.30 -4.03 4.37
CA GLY A 245 22.53 -3.29 5.61
C GLY A 245 23.32 -4.09 6.65
N LYS A 246 23.13 -3.75 7.93
CA LYS A 246 23.79 -4.43 9.06
C LYS A 246 23.34 -5.89 9.16
N THR A 247 24.19 -6.80 8.69
CA THR A 247 23.91 -8.23 8.64
C THR A 247 25.00 -9.04 9.34
N HIS A 248 24.60 -10.20 9.87
CA HIS A 248 25.54 -11.14 10.46
C HIS A 248 26.06 -12.07 9.35
N VAL A 249 27.37 -12.09 9.19
CA VAL A 249 28.05 -12.89 8.18
C VAL A 249 29.07 -13.82 8.79
N PHE A 250 29.40 -14.86 8.04
CA PHE A 250 30.46 -15.80 8.34
C PHE A 250 31.61 -15.65 7.35
N HIS A 251 32.82 -15.83 7.86
CA HIS A 251 34.06 -15.88 7.08
C HIS A 251 34.85 -17.14 7.45
N GLY A 252 35.59 -17.69 6.49
CA GLY A 252 36.40 -18.88 6.68
C GLY A 252 35.57 -20.16 6.81
N ASP A 253 36.03 -21.09 7.64
CA ASP A 253 35.37 -22.37 7.86
C ASP A 253 34.28 -22.26 8.93
N ILE A 254 33.07 -22.71 8.60
CA ILE A 254 31.96 -22.77 9.54
C ILE A 254 31.41 -24.19 9.66
N GLU A 255 31.13 -24.58 10.89
CA GLU A 255 30.44 -25.83 11.24
C GLU A 255 29.08 -25.49 11.84
N ALA A 256 28.01 -26.03 11.24
CA ALA A 256 26.65 -25.94 11.77
C ALA A 256 26.12 -27.34 12.10
N VAL A 257 25.45 -27.46 13.25
CA VAL A 257 24.93 -28.73 13.73
C VAL A 257 23.41 -28.67 13.76
N LEU A 258 22.77 -29.56 13.02
CA LEU A 258 21.32 -29.75 13.01
C LEU A 258 20.97 -31.03 13.77
N ALA A 259 20.36 -30.88 14.95
CA ALA A 259 19.84 -32.02 15.70
C ALA A 259 18.60 -32.59 15.00
N LEU A 260 18.64 -33.87 14.60
CA LEU A 260 17.48 -34.60 14.12
C LEU A 260 16.72 -35.13 15.36
N LYS A 261 15.39 -35.06 15.35
CA LYS A 261 14.54 -35.70 16.37
C LYS A 261 13.95 -36.99 15.80
N GLN A 262 13.49 -36.93 14.55
CA GLN A 262 12.97 -38.05 13.80
C GLN A 262 13.30 -37.89 12.32
N ALA A 263 13.72 -38.96 11.67
CA ALA A 263 13.91 -39.02 10.22
C ALA A 263 13.64 -40.45 9.75
N ALA A 264 12.89 -40.64 8.66
CA ALA A 264 12.74 -41.95 8.03
C ALA A 264 13.94 -42.24 7.11
N ALA A 265 14.25 -43.53 6.88
CA ALA A 265 15.30 -43.89 5.91
C ALA A 265 14.94 -43.40 4.50
N GLY A 266 15.84 -42.65 3.87
CA GLY A 266 15.62 -42.08 2.53
C GLY A 266 14.87 -40.74 2.54
N SER A 267 14.82 -40.05 3.69
CA SER A 267 14.28 -38.69 3.76
C SER A 267 15.29 -37.69 3.18
N ILE A 268 14.83 -36.69 2.43
CA ILE A 268 15.69 -35.70 1.76
C ILE A 268 15.49 -34.34 2.43
N ILE A 269 16.58 -33.75 2.89
CA ILE A 269 16.62 -32.39 3.44
C ILE A 269 17.36 -31.46 2.47
N GLU A 270 16.78 -30.28 2.23
CA GLU A 270 17.36 -29.24 1.38
C GLU A 270 17.91 -28.11 2.25
N ILE A 271 19.17 -27.77 2.02
CA ILE A 271 19.84 -26.64 2.64
C ILE A 271 20.01 -25.55 1.58
N GLU A 272 19.38 -24.41 1.83
CA GLU A 272 19.47 -23.22 0.99
C GLU A 272 20.38 -22.20 1.68
N TYR A 273 21.41 -21.71 0.99
CA TYR A 273 22.34 -20.71 1.52
C TYR A 273 22.73 -19.68 0.46
N GLN A 274 23.15 -18.49 0.90
CA GLN A 274 23.53 -17.40 0.01
C GLN A 274 24.72 -16.62 0.58
N GLY A 275 25.68 -16.27 -0.28
CA GLY A 275 26.82 -15.44 0.07
C GLY A 275 27.18 -14.44 -1.04
N CYS A 276 28.06 -13.50 -0.72
CA CYS A 276 28.55 -12.48 -1.66
C CYS A 276 30.06 -12.37 -1.61
N SER A 277 30.61 -11.80 -2.68
CA SER A 277 31.98 -11.30 -2.72
C SER A 277 32.04 -9.96 -2.00
N ALA A 278 32.90 -9.85 -0.99
CA ALA A 278 33.12 -8.63 -0.22
C ALA A 278 33.93 -7.57 -1.00
N SER A 279 34.70 -7.98 -2.02
CA SER A 279 35.51 -7.07 -2.84
C SER A 279 34.72 -6.42 -3.97
N ASN A 280 33.81 -7.18 -4.60
CA ASN A 280 33.12 -6.74 -5.81
C ASN A 280 31.64 -6.42 -5.57
N GLY A 281 31.11 -6.66 -4.35
CA GLY A 281 29.70 -6.44 -4.01
C GLY A 281 28.73 -7.36 -4.76
N VAL A 282 29.24 -8.38 -5.46
CA VAL A 282 28.43 -9.30 -6.26
C VAL A 282 27.94 -10.44 -5.39
N CYS A 283 26.62 -10.62 -5.37
CA CYS A 283 25.96 -11.67 -4.61
C CYS A 283 25.56 -12.84 -5.48
N TYR A 284 25.86 -14.05 -5.03
CA TYR A 284 25.47 -15.26 -5.74
C TYR A 284 23.98 -15.55 -5.51
N PRO A 285 23.29 -16.17 -6.47
CA PRO A 285 21.92 -16.65 -6.25
C PRO A 285 21.89 -17.72 -5.14
N PRO A 286 20.76 -17.89 -4.42
CA PRO A 286 20.65 -18.90 -3.36
C PRO A 286 20.94 -20.31 -3.88
N ALA A 287 21.99 -20.94 -3.36
CA ALA A 287 22.38 -22.30 -3.69
C ALA A 287 21.56 -23.30 -2.88
N LYS A 288 21.07 -24.37 -3.52
CA LYS A 288 20.28 -25.43 -2.88
C LYS A 288 21.06 -26.74 -2.95
N LYS A 289 21.33 -27.35 -1.80
CA LYS A 289 21.98 -28.66 -1.69
C LYS A 289 21.04 -29.65 -1.01
N GLN A 290 20.81 -30.79 -1.67
CA GLN A 290 19.96 -31.87 -1.16
C GLN A 290 20.84 -32.93 -0.50
N ILE A 291 20.41 -33.40 0.68
CA ILE A 291 21.11 -34.40 1.48
C ILE A 291 20.14 -35.53 1.83
N ASP A 292 20.57 -36.75 1.59
CA ASP A 292 19.85 -37.96 2.00
C ASP A 292 20.13 -38.29 3.47
N LEU A 293 19.07 -38.53 4.25
CA LEU A 293 19.14 -38.85 5.67
C LEU A 293 18.92 -40.34 5.97
N ASN A 294 19.67 -40.83 6.95
CA ASN A 294 19.50 -42.13 7.60
C ASN A 294 18.43 -42.06 8.70
N ALA A 295 17.80 -43.21 9.00
CA ALA A 295 16.67 -43.29 9.92
C ALA A 295 17.03 -42.95 11.38
N VAL A 296 16.19 -42.13 12.04
CA VAL A 296 16.26 -41.86 13.48
C VAL A 296 14.87 -41.72 14.11
N SER A 297 14.67 -42.19 15.35
CA SER A 297 13.38 -42.21 16.07
C SER A 297 13.40 -41.36 17.35
N ALA A 298 12.37 -40.54 17.58
CA ALA A 298 12.28 -39.61 18.72
C ALA A 298 11.75 -40.23 20.02
N SER A 299 12.44 -39.98 21.14
CA SER A 299 11.89 -40.08 22.50
C SER A 299 11.25 -38.75 22.93
N SER A 300 10.14 -38.85 23.65
CA SER A 300 9.19 -37.77 23.96
C SER A 300 9.56 -36.99 25.24
N GLY A 301 9.41 -35.66 25.19
CA GLY A 301 9.51 -34.76 26.34
C GLY A 301 9.02 -33.34 26.01
N ALA A 302 8.03 -32.86 26.77
CA ALA A 302 7.33 -31.59 26.60
C ALA A 302 8.06 -30.37 27.22
N GLN A 303 7.76 -29.16 26.72
CA GLN A 303 7.35 -27.92 27.46
C GLN A 303 7.83 -26.56 26.86
N VAL A 304 6.83 -25.68 26.61
CA VAL A 304 6.68 -24.25 27.00
C VAL A 304 7.55 -23.12 26.37
N ALA A 305 6.86 -22.30 25.57
CA ALA A 305 6.77 -20.81 25.46
C ALA A 305 7.95 -19.85 25.14
N SER A 306 7.58 -18.84 24.32
CA SER A 306 8.07 -17.43 24.21
C SER A 306 9.41 -17.19 23.49
N ALA A 307 9.68 -16.11 22.72
CA ALA A 307 9.00 -14.86 22.35
C ALA A 307 9.87 -14.08 21.32
N VAL A 308 9.25 -13.36 20.35
CA VAL A 308 9.59 -12.04 19.70
C VAL A 308 10.97 -11.93 18.98
N VAL A 309 11.18 -11.35 17.78
CA VAL A 309 11.00 -9.96 17.30
C VAL A 309 11.13 -9.90 15.76
N MET A 310 10.45 -8.95 15.12
CA MET A 310 10.53 -8.57 13.71
C MET A 310 10.83 -7.07 13.62
N ASP A 311 11.65 -6.66 12.64
CA ASP A 311 11.98 -5.28 12.28
C ASP A 311 11.61 -5.05 10.79
N SER A 312 11.23 -3.82 10.43
CA SER A 312 10.55 -3.43 9.19
C SER A 312 11.17 -2.17 8.58
N THR A 313 11.29 -2.10 7.24
CA THR A 313 11.37 -0.80 6.52
C THR A 313 10.67 -0.87 5.15
N SER A 314 10.04 0.26 4.79
CA SER A 314 8.90 0.46 3.87
C SER A 314 9.26 1.11 2.51
N GLY A 315 8.44 0.87 1.48
CA GLY A 315 8.36 1.65 0.23
C GLY A 315 7.00 1.47 -0.49
N ASP A 316 6.35 2.57 -0.84
CA ASP A 316 4.98 2.79 -1.35
C ASP A 316 4.22 1.56 -1.90
N GLN A 317 3.22 1.13 -1.13
CA GLN A 317 2.26 0.10 -1.50
C GLN A 317 0.83 0.62 -1.34
N SER A 318 -0.12 0.01 -2.03
CA SER A 318 -1.54 0.31 -1.85
C SER A 318 -1.94 0.20 -0.38
N GLU A 319 -2.87 1.02 0.11
CA GLU A 319 -3.28 1.02 1.53
C GLU A 319 -3.70 -0.39 2.02
N SER A 320 -4.26 -1.21 1.12
CA SER A 320 -4.59 -2.63 1.38
C SER A 320 -3.36 -3.53 1.53
N ASP A 321 -2.31 -3.30 0.76
CA ASP A 321 -1.07 -4.07 0.79
C ASP A 321 -0.19 -3.69 1.98
N MET A 322 -0.16 -2.41 2.37
CA MET A 322 0.49 -1.97 3.62
C MET A 322 -0.13 -2.64 4.86
N ILE A 323 -1.45 -2.82 4.88
CA ILE A 323 -2.15 -3.54 5.94
C ILE A 323 -1.73 -5.02 5.90
N ALA A 324 -1.74 -5.66 4.73
CA ALA A 324 -1.34 -7.05 4.58
C ALA A 324 0.12 -7.31 5.02
N ASP A 325 1.04 -6.39 4.70
CA ASP A 325 2.47 -6.51 5.04
C ASP A 325 2.73 -6.24 6.54
N THR A 326 2.02 -5.27 7.13
CA THR A 326 2.04 -5.04 8.59
C THR A 326 1.50 -6.25 9.35
N LEU A 327 0.49 -6.94 8.81
CA LEU A 327 -0.05 -8.16 9.39
C LEU A 327 0.90 -9.35 9.28
N LYS A 328 1.66 -9.44 8.18
CA LYS A 328 2.62 -10.53 7.89
C LYS A 328 3.81 -10.58 8.83
N ASN A 329 4.25 -9.41 9.32
CA ASN A 329 5.37 -9.32 10.26
C ASN A 329 4.94 -9.24 11.75
N SER A 330 3.65 -9.36 12.05
CA SER A 330 3.11 -9.10 13.38
C SER A 330 2.69 -10.36 14.13
N SER A 331 2.87 -10.36 15.46
CA SER A 331 2.32 -11.42 16.33
C SER A 331 0.79 -11.50 16.22
N VAL A 332 0.21 -12.70 16.36
CA VAL A 332 -1.24 -12.95 16.32
C VAL A 332 -2.03 -12.01 17.24
N TRP A 333 -1.45 -11.62 18.39
CA TRP A 333 -2.06 -10.66 19.32
C TRP A 333 -2.12 -9.23 18.78
N ILE A 334 -1.08 -8.78 18.07
CA ILE A 334 -1.09 -7.48 17.39
C ILE A 334 -2.10 -7.49 16.25
N VAL A 335 -2.19 -8.58 15.48
CA VAL A 335 -3.23 -8.72 14.44
C VAL A 335 -4.63 -8.58 15.05
N ILE A 336 -4.92 -9.30 16.14
CA ILE A 336 -6.21 -9.21 16.85
C ILE A 336 -6.45 -7.79 17.39
N ALA A 337 -5.44 -7.15 17.99
CA ALA A 337 -5.55 -5.80 18.53
C ALA A 337 -5.81 -4.76 17.43
N THR A 338 -5.09 -4.84 16.31
CA THR A 338 -5.27 -3.97 15.15
C THR A 338 -6.66 -4.13 14.54
N PHE A 339 -7.16 -5.36 14.42
CA PHE A 339 -8.53 -5.62 13.95
C PHE A 339 -9.60 -5.10 14.90
N LEU A 340 -9.37 -5.18 16.20
CA LEU A 340 -10.26 -4.60 17.20
C LEU A 340 -10.29 -3.06 17.09
N VAL A 341 -9.13 -2.43 16.88
CA VAL A 341 -9.02 -0.97 16.66
C VAL A 341 -9.70 -0.57 15.35
N PHE A 342 -9.50 -1.33 14.27
CA PHE A 342 -10.22 -1.11 13.01
C PHE A 342 -11.73 -1.28 13.19
N GLY A 343 -12.19 -2.27 13.94
CA GLY A 343 -13.61 -2.42 14.30
C GLY A 343 -14.16 -1.19 15.04
N LEU A 344 -13.37 -0.62 15.95
CA LEU A 344 -13.73 0.60 16.68
C LEU A 344 -13.79 1.81 15.74
N LEU A 345 -12.81 1.99 14.86
CA LEU A 345 -12.82 3.04 13.84
C LEU A 345 -14.02 2.89 12.89
N LEU A 346 -14.33 1.66 12.48
CA LEU A 346 -15.45 1.35 11.60
C LEU A 346 -16.81 1.55 12.26
N SER A 347 -16.89 1.56 13.58
CA SER A 347 -18.13 1.93 14.28
C SER A 347 -18.55 3.39 13.99
N LEU A 348 -17.61 4.24 13.57
CA LEU A 348 -17.85 5.62 13.16
C LEU A 348 -18.32 5.71 11.71
N THR A 349 -18.51 4.59 11.01
CA THR A 349 -19.00 4.58 9.65
C THR A 349 -20.50 4.83 9.58
N PRO A 350 -20.98 5.44 8.49
CA PRO A 350 -22.39 5.80 8.36
C PRO A 350 -23.35 4.62 8.29
N CYS A 351 -22.88 3.38 8.12
CA CYS A 351 -23.72 2.19 8.12
C CYS A 351 -24.02 1.63 9.52
N VAL A 352 -23.23 2.00 10.53
CA VAL A 352 -23.42 1.55 11.93
C VAL A 352 -24.26 2.53 12.72
N PHE A 353 -24.16 3.83 12.41
CA PHE A 353 -24.96 4.87 13.07
C PHE A 353 -26.48 4.65 13.02
N PRO A 354 -27.11 4.22 11.90
CA PRO A 354 -28.53 3.92 11.82
C PRO A 354 -29.00 2.80 12.75
N MET A 355 -28.08 1.97 13.25
CA MET A 355 -28.39 0.88 14.17
C MET A 355 -28.61 1.37 15.61
N ILE A 356 -28.01 2.50 15.99
CA ILE A 356 -28.15 3.09 17.32
C ILE A 356 -29.63 3.47 17.59
N PRO A 357 -30.34 4.18 16.69
CA PRO A 357 -31.78 4.42 16.83
C PRO A 357 -32.62 3.14 16.89
N ILE A 358 -32.29 2.10 16.11
CA ILE A 358 -33.04 0.83 16.09
C ILE A 358 -32.91 0.11 17.44
N LEU A 359 -31.69 -0.02 17.95
CA LEU A 359 -31.43 -0.60 19.27
C LEU A 359 -32.08 0.26 20.37
N SER A 360 -31.98 1.59 20.26
CA SER A 360 -32.64 2.49 21.20
C SER A 360 -34.16 2.36 21.16
N SER A 361 -34.80 2.20 20.00
CA SER A 361 -36.25 2.02 19.90
C SER A 361 -36.71 0.67 20.41
N ILE A 362 -35.92 -0.39 20.19
CA ILE A 362 -36.20 -1.74 20.71
C ILE A 362 -36.03 -1.79 22.23
N ILE A 363 -35.00 -1.14 22.77
CA ILE A 363 -34.72 -1.10 24.21
C ILE A 363 -35.72 -0.17 24.91
N VAL A 364 -35.93 1.05 24.43
CA VAL A 364 -36.84 2.04 25.05
C VAL A 364 -38.31 1.66 24.86
N GLY A 365 -38.67 0.96 23.77
CA GLY A 365 -40.02 0.47 23.50
C GLY A 365 -40.55 -0.59 24.47
N GLN A 366 -39.72 -1.10 25.39
CA GLN A 366 -40.11 -2.11 26.38
C GLN A 366 -40.68 -1.56 27.71
N GLY A 367 -40.87 -0.23 27.83
CA GLY A 367 -41.58 0.40 28.95
C GLY A 367 -40.82 0.48 30.28
N ASP A 368 -41.48 1.01 31.33
CA ASP A 368 -40.90 1.52 32.59
C ASP A 368 -40.16 0.51 33.51
N GLN A 369 -39.92 -0.73 33.06
CA GLN A 369 -39.21 -1.79 33.82
C GLN A 369 -37.80 -2.10 33.25
N LEU A 370 -37.18 -1.14 32.57
CA LEU A 370 -35.82 -1.30 32.05
C LEU A 370 -34.78 -1.23 33.17
N THR A 371 -34.32 -2.38 33.63
CA THR A 371 -33.09 -2.48 34.41
C THR A 371 -31.88 -2.39 33.48
N THR A 372 -30.85 -1.62 33.87
CA THR A 372 -29.58 -1.48 33.11
C THR A 372 -28.93 -2.83 32.78
N LYS A 373 -29.12 -3.84 33.65
CA LYS A 373 -28.68 -5.22 33.42
C LYS A 373 -29.35 -5.86 32.20
N ARG A 374 -30.65 -5.63 32.00
CA ARG A 374 -31.40 -6.22 30.88
C ARG A 374 -31.03 -5.56 29.56
N ALA A 375 -30.83 -4.23 29.56
CA ALA A 375 -30.33 -3.50 28.38
C ALA A 375 -28.91 -3.95 27.97
N PHE A 376 -28.02 -4.21 28.94
CA PHE A 376 -26.70 -4.78 28.69
C PHE A 376 -26.79 -6.18 28.06
N ILE A 377 -27.59 -7.09 28.65
CA ILE A 377 -27.73 -8.46 28.15
C ILE A 377 -28.26 -8.48 26.71
N MET A 378 -29.27 -7.65 26.41
CA MET A 378 -29.80 -7.57 25.04
C MET A 378 -28.75 -7.04 24.05
N SER A 379 -28.01 -5.99 24.43
CA SER A 379 -26.92 -5.45 23.61
C SER A 379 -25.77 -6.46 23.43
N LEU A 380 -25.46 -7.25 24.45
CA LEU A 380 -24.44 -8.31 24.39
C LEU A 380 -24.84 -9.44 23.44
N VAL A 381 -26.09 -9.87 23.50
CA VAL A 381 -26.62 -10.92 22.62
C VAL A 381 -26.66 -10.45 21.18
N TYR A 382 -27.02 -9.20 20.94
CA TYR A 382 -26.96 -8.56 19.63
C TYR A 382 -25.53 -8.61 19.05
N VAL A 383 -24.54 -8.15 19.82
CA VAL A 383 -23.13 -8.13 19.39
C VAL A 383 -22.58 -9.54 19.19
N LEU A 384 -22.90 -10.50 20.06
CA LEU A 384 -22.45 -11.88 19.90
C LEU A 384 -23.01 -12.56 18.64
N ALA A 385 -24.29 -12.32 18.32
CA ALA A 385 -24.88 -12.84 17.09
C ALA A 385 -24.21 -12.25 15.83
N MET A 386 -23.91 -10.96 15.86
CA MET A 386 -23.15 -10.28 14.80
C MET A 386 -21.73 -10.86 14.68
N SER A 387 -21.03 -11.04 15.80
CA SER A 387 -19.66 -11.58 15.82
C SER A 387 -19.58 -13.01 15.30
N VAL A 388 -20.52 -13.88 15.66
CA VAL A 388 -20.59 -15.25 15.12
C VAL A 388 -20.74 -15.23 13.59
N THR A 389 -21.55 -14.32 13.05
CA THR A 389 -21.77 -14.19 11.61
C THR A 389 -20.48 -13.79 10.88
N TYR A 390 -19.75 -12.81 11.42
CA TYR A 390 -18.46 -12.41 10.84
C TYR A 390 -17.37 -13.46 11.02
N THR A 391 -17.34 -14.18 12.14
CA THR A 391 -16.43 -15.32 12.32
C THR A 391 -16.66 -16.40 11.28
N VAL A 392 -17.93 -16.75 11.01
CA VAL A 392 -18.26 -17.72 9.96
C VAL A 392 -17.79 -17.21 8.60
N ALA A 393 -18.03 -15.93 8.27
CA ALA A 393 -17.53 -15.35 7.03
C ALA A 393 -15.99 -15.40 6.93
N GLY A 394 -15.27 -15.17 8.03
CA GLY A 394 -13.81 -15.21 8.07
C GLY A 394 -13.22 -16.61 7.95
N VAL A 395 -13.86 -17.60 8.57
CA VAL A 395 -13.49 -19.02 8.41
C VAL A 395 -13.73 -19.47 6.97
N LEU A 396 -14.89 -19.15 6.39
CA LEU A 396 -15.18 -19.47 5.00
C LEU A 396 -14.16 -18.81 4.06
N ALA A 397 -13.82 -17.55 4.33
CA ALA A 397 -12.81 -16.85 3.57
C ALA A 397 -11.42 -17.49 3.59
N GLY A 398 -10.95 -17.94 4.75
CA GLY A 398 -9.66 -18.63 4.86
C GLY A 398 -9.64 -19.99 4.15
N VAL A 399 -10.80 -20.63 3.98
CA VAL A 399 -10.92 -21.90 3.25
C VAL A 399 -11.05 -21.71 1.74
N PHE A 400 -11.70 -20.63 1.28
CA PHE A 400 -12.01 -20.38 -0.14
C PHE A 400 -11.06 -19.36 -0.83
N GLY A 401 -9.88 -19.12 -0.24
CA GLY A 401 -8.97 -17.96 -0.37
C GLY A 401 -8.49 -17.42 -1.74
N GLU A 402 -9.16 -17.71 -2.85
CA GLU A 402 -8.78 -17.21 -4.18
C GLU A 402 -9.95 -16.63 -5.01
N ASN A 403 -11.22 -16.76 -4.57
CA ASN A 403 -12.39 -16.36 -5.40
C ASN A 403 -13.44 -15.48 -4.71
N LEU A 404 -13.31 -15.17 -3.41
CA LEU A 404 -14.33 -14.37 -2.73
C LEU A 404 -14.41 -12.94 -3.28
N GLN A 405 -13.28 -12.31 -3.62
CA GLN A 405 -13.28 -10.93 -4.11
C GLN A 405 -13.97 -10.80 -5.46
N ALA A 406 -13.75 -11.76 -6.37
CA ALA A 406 -14.45 -11.82 -7.65
C ALA A 406 -15.96 -12.08 -7.48
N ALA A 407 -16.36 -12.91 -6.51
CA ALA A 407 -17.76 -13.16 -6.21
C ALA A 407 -18.47 -11.90 -5.68
N PHE A 408 -17.85 -11.13 -4.78
CA PHE A 408 -18.43 -9.89 -4.24
C PHE A 408 -18.55 -8.76 -5.27
N GLN A 409 -17.81 -8.84 -6.36
CA GLN A 409 -17.85 -7.87 -7.45
C GLN A 409 -18.82 -8.25 -8.56
N ASN A 410 -19.54 -9.37 -8.43
CA ASN A 410 -20.53 -9.76 -9.42
C ASN A 410 -21.62 -8.66 -9.56
N PRO A 411 -21.92 -8.21 -10.79
CA PRO A 411 -22.96 -7.22 -11.09
C PRO A 411 -24.29 -7.47 -10.37
N TRP A 412 -24.72 -8.73 -10.25
CA TRP A 412 -25.96 -9.09 -9.56
C TRP A 412 -25.92 -8.85 -8.05
N ILE A 413 -24.78 -9.11 -7.40
CA ILE A 413 -24.61 -8.92 -5.95
C ILE A 413 -24.53 -7.43 -5.64
N ILE A 414 -23.73 -6.67 -6.38
CA ILE A 414 -23.64 -5.20 -6.26
C ILE A 414 -25.02 -4.56 -6.49
N GLY A 415 -25.75 -4.98 -7.52
CA GLY A 415 -27.09 -4.49 -7.83
C GLY A 415 -28.08 -4.77 -6.69
N SER A 416 -28.07 -5.99 -6.14
CA SER A 416 -28.92 -6.37 -5.00
C SER A 416 -28.65 -5.51 -3.76
N PHE A 417 -27.39 -5.32 -3.38
CA PHE A 417 -27.02 -4.48 -2.23
C PHE A 417 -27.35 -3.00 -2.45
N SER A 418 -27.14 -2.48 -3.65
CA SER A 418 -27.49 -1.10 -3.99
C SER A 418 -28.99 -0.85 -3.87
N ILE A 419 -29.83 -1.80 -4.32
CA ILE A 419 -31.29 -1.75 -4.14
C ILE A 419 -31.67 -1.81 -2.66
N ILE A 420 -31.05 -2.69 -1.87
CA ILE A 420 -31.31 -2.79 -0.43
C ILE A 420 -31.00 -1.46 0.28
N PHE A 421 -29.87 -0.83 -0.02
CA PHE A 421 -29.52 0.48 0.57
C PHE A 421 -30.48 1.58 0.13
N LEU A 422 -30.92 1.58 -1.13
CA LEU A 422 -31.93 2.54 -1.61
C LEU A 422 -33.25 2.37 -0.85
N LEU A 423 -33.72 1.13 -0.66
CA LEU A 423 -34.93 0.82 0.09
C LEU A 423 -34.81 1.23 1.58
N LEU A 424 -33.65 1.00 2.20
CA LEU A 424 -33.40 1.41 3.59
C LEU A 424 -33.37 2.93 3.73
N ALA A 425 -32.77 3.65 2.78
CA ALA A 425 -32.76 5.11 2.76
C ALA A 425 -34.19 5.67 2.60
N LEU A 426 -34.99 5.12 1.69
CA LEU A 426 -36.41 5.47 1.51
C LEU A 426 -37.24 5.27 2.79
N SER A 427 -36.94 4.23 3.57
CA SER A 427 -37.53 3.99 4.89
C SER A 427 -37.12 5.07 5.91
N MET A 428 -35.85 5.48 5.91
CA MET A 428 -35.36 6.57 6.79
C MET A 428 -35.99 7.94 6.46
N PHE A 429 -36.31 8.22 5.21
CA PHE A 429 -37.07 9.42 4.81
C PHE A 429 -38.56 9.37 5.22
N GLY A 430 -39.04 8.24 5.74
CA GLY A 430 -40.43 8.05 6.13
C GLY A 430 -41.40 7.92 4.95
N PHE A 431 -40.90 7.66 3.74
CA PHE A 431 -41.74 7.49 2.54
C PHE A 431 -42.59 6.22 2.62
N TYR A 432 -42.07 5.20 3.32
CA TYR A 432 -42.77 3.99 3.73
C TYR A 432 -42.20 3.55 5.08
N GLU A 433 -43.02 3.55 6.14
CA GLU A 433 -42.66 2.71 7.28
C GLU A 433 -42.85 1.25 6.84
N LEU A 434 -41.86 0.37 7.07
CA LEU A 434 -42.04 -1.09 6.97
C LEU A 434 -43.06 -1.55 8.04
N GLN A 435 -44.31 -1.14 7.89
CA GLN A 435 -45.43 -1.68 8.63
C GLN A 435 -45.78 -2.99 7.95
N LEU A 436 -45.36 -4.08 8.60
CA LEU A 436 -45.78 -5.44 8.25
C LEU A 436 -47.30 -5.44 7.98
N PRO A 437 -47.79 -6.10 6.92
CA PRO A 437 -49.21 -6.16 6.61
C PRO A 437 -50.01 -6.52 7.86
N SER A 438 -51.11 -5.84 8.14
CA SER A 438 -51.86 -5.99 9.40
C SER A 438 -52.25 -7.45 9.73
N SER A 439 -52.32 -8.32 8.72
CA SER A 439 -52.51 -9.77 8.84
C SER A 439 -51.27 -10.53 9.34
N LEU A 440 -50.07 -10.17 8.90
CA LEU A 440 -48.80 -10.69 9.43
C LEU A 440 -48.48 -10.05 10.78
N GLN A 441 -48.74 -8.76 10.92
CA GLN A 441 -48.57 -8.05 12.18
C GLN A 441 -49.46 -8.69 13.24
N SER A 442 -50.76 -8.81 13.03
CA SER A 442 -51.67 -9.47 14.00
C SER A 442 -51.30 -10.94 14.30
N LYS A 443 -50.83 -11.72 13.33
CA LYS A 443 -50.31 -13.08 13.58
C LYS A 443 -49.03 -13.08 14.40
N LEU A 444 -48.06 -12.20 14.07
CA LEU A 444 -46.84 -12.04 14.85
C LEU A 444 -47.15 -11.50 16.25
N THR A 445 -48.09 -10.55 16.41
CA THR A 445 -48.48 -10.01 17.71
C THR A 445 -49.24 -11.05 18.54
N ASN A 446 -49.98 -11.99 17.93
CA ASN A 446 -50.61 -13.09 18.65
C ASN A 446 -49.58 -14.15 19.10
N ILE A 447 -48.57 -14.42 18.27
CA ILE A 447 -47.41 -15.26 18.62
C ILE A 447 -46.52 -14.56 19.66
N SER A 448 -46.35 -13.24 19.53
CA SER A 448 -45.58 -12.36 20.41
C SER A 448 -46.33 -11.93 21.67
N ASN A 449 -47.65 -12.17 21.77
CA ASN A 449 -48.40 -12.09 23.03
C ASN A 449 -48.34 -13.42 23.78
N LYS A 450 -48.17 -14.54 23.07
CA LYS A 450 -47.87 -15.84 23.69
C LYS A 450 -46.42 -15.95 24.17
N GLN A 451 -45.50 -15.20 23.57
CA GLN A 451 -44.12 -15.04 24.06
C GLN A 451 -44.01 -13.73 24.84
N GLN A 452 -43.82 -13.79 26.16
CA GLN A 452 -43.59 -12.59 26.97
C GLN A 452 -42.47 -11.73 26.37
N GLY A 453 -42.76 -10.44 26.16
CA GLY A 453 -41.94 -9.50 25.39
C GLY A 453 -40.46 -9.46 25.79
N GLY A 454 -39.61 -9.44 24.77
CA GLY A 454 -38.16 -9.25 24.90
C GLY A 454 -37.34 -10.53 24.89
N THR A 455 -37.57 -11.41 23.91
CA THR A 455 -36.76 -12.62 23.75
C THR A 455 -35.40 -12.25 23.15
N LEU A 456 -34.33 -12.71 23.82
CA LEU A 456 -32.96 -12.67 23.31
C LEU A 456 -32.86 -13.18 21.86
N THR A 457 -33.77 -14.10 21.48
CA THR A 457 -33.90 -14.66 20.13
C THR A 457 -34.21 -13.61 19.06
N GLY A 458 -35.14 -12.67 19.31
CA GLY A 458 -35.46 -11.61 18.35
C GLY A 458 -34.29 -10.65 18.13
N VAL A 459 -33.57 -10.35 19.20
CA VAL A 459 -32.36 -9.52 19.17
C VAL A 459 -31.21 -10.22 18.44
N ALA A 460 -31.05 -11.54 18.64
CA ALA A 460 -30.05 -12.33 17.93
C ALA A 460 -30.31 -12.42 16.41
N ILE A 461 -31.57 -12.61 15.99
CA ILE A 461 -31.95 -12.61 14.57
C ILE A 461 -31.67 -11.25 13.93
N MET A 462 -32.02 -10.17 14.62
CA MET A 462 -31.71 -8.82 14.14
C MET A 462 -30.20 -8.57 14.06
N GLY A 463 -29.40 -9.09 15.01
CA GLY A 463 -27.93 -9.04 14.95
C GLY A 463 -27.35 -9.75 13.73
N PHE A 464 -27.86 -10.94 13.40
CA PHE A 464 -27.47 -11.70 12.20
C PHE A 464 -27.79 -10.94 10.91
N LEU A 465 -29.03 -10.44 10.78
CA LEU A 465 -29.45 -9.67 9.60
C LEU A 465 -28.62 -8.39 9.44
N SER A 466 -28.27 -7.76 10.56
CA SER A 466 -27.46 -6.54 10.57
C SER A 466 -26.03 -6.78 10.12
N ALA A 467 -25.41 -7.92 10.48
CA ALA A 467 -24.11 -8.32 9.94
C ALA A 467 -24.11 -8.41 8.41
N LEU A 468 -25.20 -8.92 7.83
CA LEU A 468 -25.38 -9.05 6.39
C LEU A 468 -25.51 -7.67 5.69
N ILE A 469 -26.21 -6.73 6.33
CA ILE A 469 -26.44 -5.37 5.81
C ILE A 469 -25.19 -4.50 5.94
N VAL A 470 -24.38 -4.69 6.98
CA VAL A 470 -23.15 -3.92 7.23
C VAL A 470 -21.99 -4.41 6.36
N GLY A 471 -22.03 -5.67 5.89
CA GLY A 471 -21.01 -6.27 5.03
C GLY A 471 -20.49 -5.40 3.87
N PRO A 472 -21.36 -4.80 3.04
CA PRO A 472 -20.92 -3.96 1.92
C PRO A 472 -20.18 -2.69 2.33
N CYS A 473 -20.50 -2.10 3.49
CA CYS A 473 -19.83 -0.88 3.98
C CYS A 473 -18.45 -1.17 4.61
N VAL A 474 -18.21 -2.44 4.94
CA VAL A 474 -16.99 -2.92 5.59
C VAL A 474 -16.12 -3.72 4.61
N ALA A 475 -16.52 -3.75 3.33
CA ALA A 475 -15.85 -4.49 2.27
C ALA A 475 -14.38 -4.09 2.05
N PRO A 476 -13.94 -2.81 2.10
CA PRO A 476 -12.54 -2.47 1.85
C PRO A 476 -11.57 -2.99 2.95
N PRO A 477 -11.83 -2.76 4.25
CA PRO A 477 -11.02 -3.38 5.31
C PRO A 477 -11.09 -4.91 5.29
N LEU A 478 -12.27 -5.47 4.99
CA LEU A 478 -12.42 -6.92 4.82
C LEU A 478 -11.56 -7.42 3.67
N ALA A 479 -11.51 -6.76 2.51
CA ALA A 479 -10.71 -7.20 1.38
C ALA A 479 -9.22 -7.33 1.74
N GLY A 480 -8.63 -6.32 2.40
CA GLY A 480 -7.24 -6.39 2.89
C GLY A 480 -7.03 -7.55 3.88
N ALA A 481 -7.98 -7.76 4.80
CA ALA A 481 -7.96 -8.88 5.73
C ALA A 481 -8.04 -10.23 5.00
N LEU A 482 -8.95 -10.35 4.03
CA LEU A 482 -9.22 -11.56 3.26
C LEU A 482 -8.02 -11.94 2.38
N ILE A 483 -7.32 -10.96 1.80
CA ILE A 483 -6.09 -11.18 1.04
C ILE A 483 -5.00 -11.77 1.95
N TYR A 484 -4.81 -11.19 3.14
CA TYR A 484 -3.86 -11.71 4.11
C TYR A 484 -4.22 -13.14 4.61
N ILE A 485 -5.49 -13.36 4.96
CA ILE A 485 -5.99 -14.66 5.42
C ILE A 485 -5.90 -15.70 4.29
N GLY A 486 -6.21 -15.30 3.05
CA GLY A 486 -6.13 -16.15 1.86
C GLY A 486 -4.69 -16.56 1.54
N GLN A 487 -3.71 -15.67 1.70
CA GLN A 487 -2.29 -15.99 1.53
C GLN A 487 -1.74 -16.90 2.63
N THR A 488 -2.24 -16.78 3.86
CA THR A 488 -1.79 -17.58 5.01
C THR A 488 -2.49 -18.92 5.13
N GLY A 489 -3.69 -19.07 4.55
CA GLY A 489 -4.49 -20.31 4.58
C GLY A 489 -4.99 -20.71 5.98
N ASP A 490 -4.83 -19.84 6.98
CA ASP A 490 -5.21 -20.12 8.37
C ASP A 490 -6.65 -19.66 8.65
N ALA A 491 -7.59 -20.60 8.54
CA ALA A 491 -9.02 -20.37 8.78
C ALA A 491 -9.32 -19.96 10.24
N LEU A 492 -8.51 -20.39 11.22
CA LEU A 492 -8.71 -20.04 12.62
C LEU A 492 -8.29 -18.59 12.87
N LEU A 493 -7.17 -18.17 12.29
CA LEU A 493 -6.70 -16.78 12.34
C LEU A 493 -7.73 -15.83 11.70
N GLY A 494 -8.28 -16.20 10.54
CA GLY A 494 -9.33 -15.42 9.87
C GLY A 494 -10.62 -15.31 10.69
N GLY A 495 -11.05 -16.40 11.33
CA GLY A 495 -12.20 -16.40 12.23
C GLY A 495 -12.01 -15.51 13.46
N LEU A 496 -10.84 -15.57 14.10
CA LEU A 496 -10.50 -14.78 15.29
C LEU A 496 -10.33 -13.29 14.97
N ALA A 497 -9.72 -12.95 13.83
CA ALA A 497 -9.55 -11.57 13.39
C ALA A 497 -10.91 -10.88 13.15
N LEU A 498 -11.82 -11.53 12.42
CA LEU A 498 -13.15 -10.98 12.18
C LEU A 498 -14.05 -10.97 13.42
N PHE A 499 -13.86 -11.93 14.34
CA PHE A 499 -14.50 -11.88 15.65
C PHE A 499 -14.08 -10.63 16.45
N ALA A 500 -12.77 -10.37 16.52
CA ALA A 500 -12.21 -9.23 17.25
C ALA A 500 -12.68 -7.89 16.66
N MET A 501 -12.75 -7.81 15.34
CA MET A 501 -13.26 -6.64 14.63
C MET A 501 -14.75 -6.39 14.91
N SER A 502 -15.59 -7.44 14.86
CA SER A 502 -17.00 -7.33 15.23
C SER A 502 -17.21 -6.89 16.69
N MET A 503 -16.39 -7.43 17.60
CA MET A 503 -16.40 -7.02 19.02
C MET A 503 -15.97 -5.55 19.18
N GLY A 504 -14.98 -5.08 18.41
CA GLY A 504 -14.56 -3.68 18.39
C GLY A 504 -15.69 -2.74 17.95
N MET A 505 -16.43 -3.11 16.90
CA MET A 505 -17.59 -2.34 16.42
C MET A 505 -18.79 -2.40 17.37
N GLY A 506 -18.96 -3.51 18.10
CA GLY A 506 -20.01 -3.69 19.10
C GLY A 506 -19.77 -2.94 20.41
N LEU A 507 -18.52 -2.55 20.71
CA LEU A 507 -18.16 -1.90 21.98
C LEU A 507 -18.87 -0.55 22.18
N PRO A 508 -18.93 0.37 21.19
CA PRO A 508 -19.71 1.60 21.30
C PRO A 508 -21.20 1.34 21.43
N LEU A 509 -21.74 0.32 20.74
CA LEU A 509 -23.15 -0.06 20.84
C LEU A 509 -23.49 -0.60 22.24
N LEU A 510 -22.60 -1.37 22.86
CA LEU A 510 -22.74 -1.83 24.25
C LEU A 510 -22.70 -0.65 25.23
N LEU A 511 -21.81 0.30 25.02
CA LEU A 511 -21.67 1.49 25.87
C LEU A 511 -22.92 2.39 25.75
N LEU A 512 -23.42 2.60 24.52
CA LEU A 512 -24.64 3.36 24.28
C LEU A 512 -25.88 2.61 24.77
N GLY A 513 -25.99 1.30 24.54
CA GLY A 513 -27.11 0.48 25.00
C GLY A 513 -27.22 0.41 26.53
N THR A 514 -26.09 0.39 27.24
CA THR A 514 -26.06 0.45 28.73
C THR A 514 -26.42 1.82 29.28
N SER A 515 -26.13 2.90 28.54
CA SER A 515 -26.43 4.29 28.92
C SER A 515 -27.76 4.81 28.36
N ALA A 516 -28.43 4.04 27.49
CA ALA A 516 -29.63 4.43 26.74
C ALA A 516 -30.86 4.79 27.58
N GLY A 517 -30.83 4.57 28.91
CA GLY A 517 -31.89 5.02 29.82
C GLY A 517 -31.63 6.37 30.50
N LYS A 518 -30.40 6.91 30.45
CA LYS A 518 -30.00 8.07 31.26
C LYS A 518 -29.40 9.23 30.44
N LEU A 519 -28.79 8.95 29.29
CA LEU A 519 -28.08 9.95 28.47
C LEU A 519 -28.81 10.30 27.16
N LEU A 520 -29.63 9.41 26.61
CA LEU A 520 -30.25 9.61 25.30
C LEU A 520 -31.57 10.39 25.43
N PRO A 521 -31.72 11.53 24.74
CA PRO A 521 -32.98 12.27 24.70
C PRO A 521 -34.05 11.43 23.99
N ARG A 522 -35.32 11.61 24.37
CA ARG A 522 -36.44 10.94 23.70
C ARG A 522 -36.41 11.27 22.20
N ALA A 523 -36.76 10.28 21.37
CA ALA A 523 -36.94 10.50 19.94
C ALA A 523 -37.92 11.66 19.72
N GLY A 524 -37.47 12.67 18.97
CA GLY A 524 -38.20 13.89 18.64
C GLY A 524 -37.61 14.50 17.38
N VAL A 525 -37.88 15.78 17.09
CA VAL A 525 -37.51 16.47 15.83
C VAL A 525 -36.02 16.36 15.47
N TRP A 526 -35.13 16.26 16.46
CA TRP A 526 -33.70 16.04 16.22
C TRP A 526 -33.41 14.69 15.54
N MET A 527 -34.15 13.64 15.89
CA MET A 527 -33.99 12.30 15.29
C MET A 527 -34.37 12.30 13.82
N ASP A 528 -35.39 13.06 13.42
CA ASP A 528 -35.81 13.14 12.02
C ASP A 528 -34.77 13.85 11.15
N ASN A 529 -34.12 14.89 11.68
CA ASN A 529 -32.98 15.54 11.01
C ASN A 529 -31.80 14.58 10.85
N VAL A 530 -31.51 13.78 11.87
CA VAL A 530 -30.44 12.77 11.82
C VAL A 530 -30.75 11.69 10.78
N LYS A 531 -31.98 11.16 10.76
CA LYS A 531 -32.44 10.19 9.74
C LYS A 531 -32.32 10.74 8.33
N ALA A 532 -32.68 12.01 8.11
CA ALA A 532 -32.57 12.63 6.79
C ALA A 532 -31.11 12.73 6.31
N VAL A 533 -30.18 13.16 7.17
CA VAL A 533 -28.76 13.25 6.82
C VAL A 533 -28.17 11.88 6.51
N PHE A 534 -28.43 10.88 7.35
CA PHE A 534 -27.94 9.51 7.11
C PHE A 534 -28.64 8.83 5.94
N GLY A 535 -29.92 9.14 5.67
CA GLY A 535 -30.64 8.67 4.49
C GLY A 535 -29.98 9.14 3.19
N VAL A 536 -29.63 10.43 3.09
CA VAL A 536 -28.91 10.98 1.92
C VAL A 536 -27.55 10.30 1.76
N MET A 537 -26.84 10.10 2.86
CA MET A 537 -25.54 9.43 2.86
C MET A 537 -25.62 7.96 2.42
N LEU A 538 -26.68 7.23 2.81
CA LEU A 538 -26.92 5.85 2.34
C LEU A 538 -27.23 5.79 0.84
N ILE A 539 -27.99 6.76 0.29
CA ILE A 539 -28.19 6.84 -1.17
C ILE A 539 -26.86 7.16 -1.87
N ALA A 540 -26.03 8.05 -1.31
CA ALA A 540 -24.72 8.37 -1.89
C ALA A 540 -23.82 7.12 -1.98
N ILE A 541 -23.79 6.29 -0.94
CA ILE A 541 -23.06 5.01 -0.95
C ILE A 541 -23.68 4.03 -1.96
N ALA A 542 -25.01 3.97 -2.06
CA ALA A 542 -25.69 3.13 -3.04
C ALA A 542 -25.34 3.53 -4.49
N ILE A 543 -25.33 4.83 -4.79
CA ILE A 543 -24.92 5.36 -6.09
C ILE A 543 -23.44 5.06 -6.36
N TRP A 544 -22.56 5.29 -5.37
CA TRP A 544 -21.14 4.98 -5.48
C TRP A 544 -20.89 3.49 -5.76
N MET A 545 -21.65 2.60 -5.14
CA MET A 545 -21.57 1.17 -5.42
C MET A 545 -22.11 0.83 -6.83
N ALA A 546 -23.20 1.47 -7.23
CA ALA A 546 -23.82 1.28 -8.54
C ALA A 546 -22.98 1.87 -9.69
N GLU A 547 -22.09 2.83 -9.43
CA GLU A 547 -21.15 3.38 -10.41
C GLU A 547 -20.19 2.31 -10.97
N ARG A 548 -20.02 1.17 -10.28
CA ARG A 548 -19.25 0.03 -10.79
C ARG A 548 -19.94 -0.73 -11.93
N ILE A 549 -21.27 -0.66 -12.03
CA ILE A 549 -22.07 -1.39 -13.03
C ILE A 549 -22.77 -0.45 -14.03
N ILE A 550 -22.97 0.82 -13.68
CA ILE A 550 -23.69 1.81 -14.47
C ILE A 550 -22.71 2.66 -15.30
N PRO A 551 -23.02 3.00 -16.56
CA PRO A 551 -22.20 3.92 -17.36
C PRO A 551 -22.05 5.29 -16.68
N VAL A 552 -20.89 5.93 -16.88
CA VAL A 552 -20.47 7.18 -16.19
C VAL A 552 -21.54 8.28 -16.29
N GLU A 553 -22.23 8.35 -17.43
CA GLU A 553 -23.28 9.33 -17.68
C GLU A 553 -24.47 9.16 -16.71
N ALA A 554 -24.89 7.93 -16.45
CA ALA A 554 -25.99 7.63 -15.54
C ALA A 554 -25.57 7.73 -14.06
N ALA A 555 -24.29 7.47 -13.75
CA ALA A 555 -23.74 7.74 -12.41
C ALA A 555 -23.76 9.26 -12.11
N MET A 556 -23.29 10.10 -13.05
CA MET A 556 -23.34 11.56 -12.91
C MET A 556 -24.76 12.11 -12.76
N LEU A 557 -25.73 11.59 -13.53
CA LEU A 557 -27.14 11.95 -13.36
C LEU A 557 -27.67 11.60 -11.97
N SER A 558 -27.31 10.43 -11.45
CA SER A 558 -27.74 9.97 -10.13
C SER A 558 -27.19 10.87 -9.02
N TRP A 559 -25.90 11.25 -9.11
CA TRP A 559 -25.28 12.19 -8.19
C TRP A 559 -25.91 13.59 -8.26
N ALA A 560 -26.15 14.12 -9.47
CA ALA A 560 -26.81 15.42 -9.65
C ALA A 560 -28.23 15.41 -9.06
N MET A 561 -28.99 14.33 -9.31
CA MET A 561 -30.33 14.16 -8.76
C MET A 561 -30.32 14.09 -7.23
N LEU A 562 -29.40 13.32 -6.63
CA LEU A 562 -29.25 13.23 -5.18
C LEU A 562 -28.96 14.60 -4.56
N LEU A 563 -28.01 15.36 -5.11
CA LEU A 563 -27.62 16.66 -4.57
C LEU A 563 -28.76 17.68 -4.68
N MET A 564 -29.47 17.72 -5.80
CA MET A 564 -30.62 18.61 -5.99
C MET A 564 -31.78 18.25 -5.07
N ILE A 565 -32.14 16.96 -4.95
CA ILE A 565 -33.22 16.51 -4.06
C ILE A 565 -32.88 16.83 -2.60
N SER A 566 -31.63 16.59 -2.20
CA SER A 566 -31.15 16.90 -0.84
C SER A 566 -31.19 18.39 -0.54
N ALA A 567 -30.81 19.24 -1.49
CA ALA A 567 -30.90 20.69 -1.37
C ALA A 567 -32.34 21.19 -1.20
N VAL A 568 -33.28 20.62 -1.95
CA VAL A 568 -34.71 20.93 -1.82
C VAL A 568 -35.23 20.49 -0.44
N TYR A 569 -34.83 19.31 0.04
CA TYR A 569 -35.21 18.79 1.35
C TYR A 569 -34.68 19.65 2.51
N MET A 570 -33.48 20.22 2.38
CA MET A 570 -32.92 21.21 3.34
C MET A 570 -33.62 22.58 3.30
N GLY A 571 -34.61 22.75 2.43
CA GLY A 571 -35.42 23.97 2.34
C GLY A 571 -34.74 25.11 1.61
N ALA A 572 -33.87 24.84 0.62
CA ALA A 572 -33.17 25.85 -0.17
C ALA A 572 -34.10 26.93 -0.77
N PHE A 573 -35.34 26.56 -1.11
CA PHE A 573 -36.36 27.47 -1.67
C PHE A 573 -37.47 27.87 -0.67
N SER A 574 -37.35 27.49 0.60
CA SER A 574 -38.38 27.80 1.60
C SER A 574 -38.25 29.25 2.08
N SER A 575 -39.38 29.96 2.21
CA SER A 575 -39.41 31.36 2.66
C SER A 575 -38.83 31.53 4.07
N THR A 576 -38.01 32.56 4.26
CA THR A 576 -37.36 32.90 5.54
C THR A 576 -38.25 33.82 6.38
N GLN A 577 -39.29 33.26 6.99
CA GLN A 577 -39.98 33.91 8.11
C GLN A 577 -39.65 33.16 9.41
N ASP A 578 -39.10 33.90 10.38
CA ASP A 578 -38.81 33.53 11.78
C ASP A 578 -38.24 32.12 12.05
N THR A 579 -36.97 31.91 11.72
CA THR A 579 -36.25 30.66 12.05
C THR A 579 -34.84 30.92 12.61
N SER A 580 -34.37 29.99 13.46
CA SER A 580 -33.09 30.08 14.18
C SER A 580 -31.88 30.19 13.24
N GLY A 581 -30.78 30.78 13.72
CA GLY A 581 -29.57 31.00 12.92
C GLY A 581 -28.99 29.73 12.29
N TRP A 582 -29.17 28.57 12.92
CA TRP A 582 -28.72 27.27 12.39
C TRP A 582 -29.46 26.86 11.11
N PHE A 583 -30.75 27.18 11.03
CA PHE A 583 -31.56 26.88 9.85
C PHE A 583 -31.21 27.79 8.65
N ARG A 584 -30.67 28.99 8.90
CA ARG A 584 -30.16 29.87 7.84
C ARG A 584 -28.87 29.34 7.23
N LEU A 585 -27.99 28.75 8.05
CA LEU A 585 -26.75 28.14 7.59
C LEU A 585 -27.02 26.87 6.77
N SER A 586 -27.96 26.02 7.21
CA SER A 586 -28.38 24.84 6.42
C SER A 586 -28.98 25.22 5.07
N LYS A 587 -29.74 26.33 4.97
CA LYS A 587 -30.23 26.85 3.69
C LYS A 587 -29.10 27.31 2.76
N GLY A 588 -28.12 28.03 3.30
CA GLY A 588 -26.94 28.45 2.52
C GLY A 588 -26.19 27.25 1.95
N LEU A 589 -25.98 26.22 2.77
CA LEU A 589 -25.37 24.97 2.33
C LEU A 589 -26.23 24.26 1.27
N GLY A 590 -27.55 24.17 1.47
CA GLY A 590 -28.47 23.58 0.48
C GLY A 590 -28.44 24.31 -0.87
N LEU A 591 -28.36 25.65 -0.88
CA LEU A 591 -28.26 26.43 -2.11
C LEU A 591 -26.94 26.14 -2.86
N VAL A 592 -25.82 26.03 -2.14
CA VAL A 592 -24.52 25.66 -2.72
C VAL A 592 -24.57 24.25 -3.31
N LEU A 593 -25.15 23.28 -2.61
CA LEU A 593 -25.34 21.92 -3.12
C LEU A 593 -26.23 21.89 -4.38
N PHE A 594 -27.27 22.72 -4.43
CA PHE A 594 -28.15 22.83 -5.60
C PHE A 594 -27.40 23.35 -6.82
N PHE A 595 -26.64 24.44 -6.67
CA PHE A 595 -25.84 25.00 -7.77
C PHE A 595 -24.75 24.03 -8.23
N TYR A 596 -24.14 23.28 -7.30
CA TYR A 596 -23.16 22.25 -7.64
C TYR A 596 -23.81 21.07 -8.40
N GLY A 597 -24.97 20.59 -7.96
CA GLY A 597 -25.74 19.57 -8.68
C GLY A 597 -26.17 20.03 -10.09
N ALA A 598 -26.58 21.29 -10.23
CA ALA A 598 -26.91 21.89 -11.52
C ALA A 598 -25.67 22.01 -12.42
N ALA A 599 -24.51 22.39 -11.87
CA ALA A 599 -23.24 22.46 -12.58
C ALA A 599 -22.81 21.10 -13.14
N ILE A 600 -22.98 20.02 -12.37
CA ILE A 600 -22.76 18.64 -12.85
C ILE A 600 -23.68 18.31 -14.02
N LEU A 601 -24.96 18.66 -13.93
CA LEU A 601 -25.95 18.38 -14.98
C LEU A 601 -25.61 19.15 -16.28
N ILE A 602 -25.18 20.40 -16.15
CA ILE A 602 -24.72 21.23 -17.27
C ILE A 602 -23.43 20.67 -17.88
N GLY A 603 -22.48 20.22 -17.06
CA GLY A 603 -21.24 19.58 -17.51
C GLY A 603 -21.50 18.29 -18.28
N LEU A 604 -22.43 17.46 -17.80
CA LEU A 604 -22.85 16.24 -18.47
C LEU A 604 -23.48 16.53 -19.84
N LEU A 605 -24.35 17.54 -19.94
CA LEU A 605 -24.90 17.99 -21.22
C LEU A 605 -23.82 18.53 -22.16
N GLY A 606 -22.72 19.06 -21.61
CA GLY A 606 -21.50 19.42 -22.34
C GLY A 606 -20.57 18.26 -22.70
N GLY A 607 -20.87 17.03 -22.27
CA GLY A 607 -20.04 15.85 -22.53
C GLY A 607 -18.84 15.69 -21.58
N SER A 608 -18.80 16.39 -20.44
CA SER A 608 -17.75 16.20 -19.44
C SER A 608 -17.86 14.83 -18.78
N LYS A 609 -16.75 14.09 -18.66
CA LYS A 609 -16.67 12.82 -17.90
C LYS A 609 -16.02 12.96 -16.52
N GLN A 610 -15.64 14.17 -16.12
CA GLN A 610 -14.93 14.42 -14.86
C GLN A 610 -15.86 14.98 -13.79
N MET A 611 -16.00 14.24 -12.69
CA MET A 611 -16.92 14.57 -11.59
C MET A 611 -16.51 15.85 -10.84
N PHE A 612 -15.22 16.09 -10.67
CA PHE A 612 -14.69 17.22 -9.89
C PHE A 612 -14.54 18.52 -10.68
N GLN A 613 -14.63 18.48 -12.02
CA GLN A 613 -14.45 19.65 -12.90
C GLN A 613 -15.52 19.66 -14.02
N PRO A 614 -16.82 19.72 -13.67
CA PRO A 614 -17.90 19.57 -14.64
C PRO A 614 -17.94 20.70 -15.69
N LEU A 615 -17.43 21.90 -15.37
CA LEU A 615 -17.49 23.07 -16.25
C LEU A 615 -16.27 23.26 -17.16
N GLN A 616 -15.27 22.36 -17.12
CA GLN A 616 -14.07 22.50 -17.98
C GLN A 616 -14.38 22.51 -19.47
N VAL A 617 -15.48 21.86 -19.87
CA VAL A 617 -16.00 21.91 -21.25
C VAL A 617 -16.26 23.34 -21.72
N PHE A 618 -16.61 24.26 -20.81
CA PHE A 618 -16.95 25.64 -21.13
C PHE A 618 -15.78 26.64 -20.92
N GLN A 619 -14.65 26.21 -20.35
CA GLN A 619 -13.45 27.04 -20.20
C GLN A 619 -12.59 27.13 -21.47
N GLY A 620 -12.95 26.40 -22.54
CA GLY A 620 -12.27 26.44 -23.84
C GLY A 620 -13.09 27.12 -24.93
N GLY A 621 -13.09 28.45 -24.98
CA GLY A 621 -13.58 29.22 -26.13
C GLY A 621 -12.62 29.11 -27.31
N GLY A 622 -12.60 27.97 -27.99
CA GLY A 622 -11.75 27.76 -29.16
C GLY A 622 -11.84 26.31 -29.60
N LYS A 623 -12.25 26.12 -30.87
CA LYS A 623 -12.26 24.87 -31.66
C LYS A 623 -12.03 23.60 -30.85
N VAL A 624 -13.01 22.70 -30.88
CA VAL A 624 -12.83 21.27 -30.64
C VAL A 624 -11.83 20.73 -31.67
N MET A 625 -10.54 21.02 -31.51
CA MET A 625 -9.51 20.05 -31.81
C MET A 625 -9.66 19.03 -30.70
N GLN A 626 -10.13 17.84 -31.08
CA GLN A 626 -9.75 16.64 -30.37
C GLN A 626 -8.21 16.68 -30.22
N GLN A 627 -7.72 17.21 -29.11
CA GLN A 627 -6.58 16.57 -28.46
C GLN A 627 -7.14 15.26 -27.93
N GLN A 628 -7.27 14.33 -28.87
CA GLN A 628 -7.02 12.94 -28.61
C GLN A 628 -5.62 12.95 -27.99
N ALA A 629 -5.52 13.01 -26.66
CA ALA A 629 -4.36 12.44 -26.01
C ALA A 629 -4.35 11.00 -26.55
N ASP A 630 -3.39 10.70 -27.44
CA ASP A 630 -3.33 9.47 -28.22
C ASP A 630 -3.55 8.28 -27.28
N LYS A 631 -4.79 7.81 -27.17
CA LYS A 631 -5.08 6.69 -26.29
C LYS A 631 -4.39 5.50 -26.93
N LEU A 632 -3.48 4.87 -26.20
CA LEU A 632 -2.81 3.65 -26.65
C LEU A 632 -3.86 2.67 -27.16
N ASP A 633 -3.74 2.26 -28.43
CA ASP A 633 -4.70 1.36 -29.06
C ASP A 633 -4.35 -0.07 -28.66
N PHE A 634 -5.14 -0.62 -27.75
CA PHE A 634 -4.97 -1.97 -27.24
C PHE A 634 -5.84 -2.94 -28.03
N ASN A 635 -5.20 -3.94 -28.66
CA ASN A 635 -5.92 -5.05 -29.26
C ASN A 635 -6.40 -6.00 -28.16
N LYS A 636 -7.72 -6.21 -28.10
CA LYS A 636 -8.31 -7.12 -27.11
C LYS A 636 -8.05 -8.57 -27.50
N ILE A 637 -7.58 -9.36 -26.55
CA ILE A 637 -7.46 -10.81 -26.67
C ILE A 637 -8.28 -11.49 -25.56
N LYS A 638 -8.75 -12.72 -25.81
CA LYS A 638 -9.52 -13.48 -24.82
C LYS A 638 -8.88 -14.83 -24.50
N SER A 639 -8.33 -15.50 -25.49
CA SER A 639 -7.78 -16.85 -25.33
C SER A 639 -6.26 -16.90 -25.51
N ILE A 640 -5.69 -18.02 -25.08
CA ILE A 640 -4.27 -18.36 -25.29
C ILE A 640 -3.97 -18.51 -26.79
N GLU A 641 -4.95 -18.99 -27.57
CA GLU A 641 -4.84 -19.14 -29.02
C GLU A 641 -4.71 -17.78 -29.70
N ASP A 642 -5.47 -16.78 -29.24
CA ASP A 642 -5.36 -15.39 -29.72
C ASP A 642 -3.98 -14.79 -29.38
N LEU A 643 -3.48 -15.05 -28.17
CA LEU A 643 -2.15 -14.60 -27.76
C LEU A 643 -1.05 -15.22 -28.64
N ASN A 644 -1.09 -16.53 -28.84
CA ASN A 644 -0.11 -17.23 -29.68
C ASN A 644 -0.15 -16.76 -31.14
N ALA A 645 -1.35 -16.44 -31.66
CA ALA A 645 -1.49 -15.89 -33.00
C ALA A 645 -0.83 -14.50 -33.14
N GLU A 646 -0.86 -13.67 -32.10
CA GLU A 646 -0.17 -12.38 -32.12
C GLU A 646 1.35 -12.53 -31.93
N LEU A 647 1.79 -13.41 -31.03
CA LEU A 647 3.21 -13.71 -30.81
C LEU A 647 3.87 -14.26 -32.08
N ALA A 648 3.13 -15.04 -32.89
CA ALA A 648 3.61 -15.58 -34.16
C ALA A 648 3.95 -14.50 -35.22
N LYS A 649 3.53 -13.25 -35.03
CA LYS A 649 3.87 -12.13 -35.94
C LYS A 649 5.28 -11.58 -35.73
N GLY A 650 6.03 -12.07 -34.72
CA GLY A 650 7.43 -11.74 -34.49
C GLY A 650 7.68 -10.29 -34.05
N LYS A 651 6.66 -9.62 -33.49
CA LYS A 651 6.78 -8.29 -32.90
C LYS A 651 6.94 -8.40 -31.37
N PRO A 652 7.65 -7.46 -30.72
CA PRO A 652 7.61 -7.38 -29.26
C PRO A 652 6.17 -7.12 -28.82
N VAL A 653 5.68 -7.87 -27.83
CA VAL A 653 4.29 -7.79 -27.35
C VAL A 653 4.29 -7.36 -25.88
N MET A 654 3.42 -6.41 -25.55
CA MET A 654 3.04 -6.11 -24.17
C MET A 654 1.61 -6.60 -23.96
N LEU A 655 1.42 -7.51 -23.01
CA LEU A 655 0.12 -8.04 -22.64
C LEU A 655 -0.31 -7.47 -21.28
N ASP A 656 -1.38 -6.68 -21.29
CA ASP A 656 -2.01 -6.10 -20.10
C ASP A 656 -3.22 -6.94 -19.66
N PHE A 657 -3.18 -7.52 -18.46
CA PHE A 657 -4.33 -8.14 -17.81
C PHE A 657 -5.14 -7.06 -17.08
N TYR A 658 -6.32 -6.77 -17.62
CA TYR A 658 -7.19 -5.69 -17.19
C TYR A 658 -8.53 -6.21 -16.67
N ALA A 659 -9.12 -5.49 -15.71
CA ALA A 659 -10.53 -5.64 -15.38
C ALA A 659 -11.20 -4.30 -14.99
N ASP A 660 -12.48 -4.13 -15.28
CA ASP A 660 -13.22 -2.90 -14.94
C ASP A 660 -13.36 -2.66 -13.42
N TRP A 661 -13.31 -3.74 -12.65
CA TRP A 661 -13.38 -3.71 -11.20
C TRP A 661 -12.03 -3.45 -10.53
N CYS A 662 -10.94 -3.46 -11.29
CA CYS A 662 -9.58 -3.26 -10.82
C CYS A 662 -9.25 -1.76 -10.78
N ILE A 663 -9.18 -1.20 -9.57
CA ILE A 663 -8.91 0.23 -9.35
C ILE A 663 -7.50 0.60 -9.83
N SER A 664 -6.50 -0.21 -9.49
CA SER A 664 -5.11 0.00 -9.93
C SER A 664 -4.96 -0.07 -11.46
N CYS A 665 -5.82 -0.82 -12.16
CA CYS A 665 -5.83 -0.85 -13.62
C CYS A 665 -6.30 0.50 -14.19
N LYS A 666 -7.39 1.05 -13.65
CA LYS A 666 -7.89 2.38 -14.03
C LYS A 666 -6.91 3.49 -13.66
N GLU A 667 -6.22 3.34 -12.54
CA GLU A 667 -5.16 4.24 -12.11
C GLU A 667 -3.97 4.23 -13.07
N MET A 668 -3.51 3.04 -13.52
CA MET A 668 -2.50 2.92 -14.57
C MET A 668 -2.96 3.53 -15.89
N GLU A 669 -4.21 3.30 -16.32
CA GLU A 669 -4.74 3.93 -17.53
C GLU A 669 -4.74 5.46 -17.45
N ALA A 670 -5.08 6.01 -16.28
CA ALA A 670 -5.20 7.45 -16.07
C ALA A 670 -3.85 8.14 -15.83
N LEU A 671 -2.94 7.52 -15.08
CA LEU A 671 -1.70 8.15 -14.60
C LEU A 671 -0.44 7.69 -15.35
N THR A 672 -0.44 6.47 -15.89
CA THR A 672 0.75 5.84 -16.51
C THR A 672 0.60 5.82 -18.03
N PHE A 673 -0.45 5.20 -18.56
CA PHE A 673 -0.71 5.06 -20.00
C PHE A 673 -1.20 6.34 -20.67
N SER A 674 -1.39 7.44 -19.93
CA SER A 674 -1.74 8.74 -20.49
C SER A 674 -0.51 9.61 -20.80
N LYS A 675 0.68 9.19 -20.35
CA LYS A 675 1.91 9.98 -20.45
C LYS A 675 2.64 9.73 -21.76
N ALA A 676 3.06 10.81 -22.42
CA ALA A 676 3.77 10.77 -23.70
C ALA A 676 5.07 9.92 -23.66
N LYS A 677 5.81 9.92 -22.55
CA LYS A 677 7.03 9.11 -22.39
C LYS A 677 6.75 7.61 -22.54
N VAL A 678 5.63 7.14 -21.98
CA VAL A 678 5.21 5.73 -22.06
C VAL A 678 4.79 5.38 -23.48
N HIS A 679 4.11 6.30 -24.19
CA HIS A 679 3.76 6.09 -25.59
C HIS A 679 5.00 5.93 -26.46
N GLN A 680 6.00 6.79 -26.25
CA GLN A 680 7.25 6.75 -26.99
C GLN A 680 8.04 5.45 -26.71
N ALA A 681 8.09 5.00 -25.46
CA ALA A 681 8.75 3.75 -25.10
C ALA A 681 8.08 2.51 -25.74
N LEU A 682 6.76 2.55 -25.86
CA LEU A 682 5.94 1.50 -26.46
C LEU A 682 5.85 1.58 -28.00
N GLU A 683 6.53 2.53 -28.65
CA GLU A 683 6.58 2.57 -30.12
C GLU A 683 7.18 1.27 -30.69
N GLY A 684 6.47 0.69 -31.66
CA GLY A 684 6.86 -0.58 -32.29
C GLY A 684 6.51 -1.84 -31.48
N VAL A 685 5.88 -1.70 -30.32
CA VAL A 685 5.38 -2.81 -29.48
C VAL A 685 3.90 -3.07 -29.81
N ALA A 686 3.53 -4.34 -29.97
CA ALA A 686 2.13 -4.74 -30.10
C ALA A 686 1.47 -4.75 -28.71
N LEU A 687 0.50 -3.86 -28.51
CA LEU A 687 -0.22 -3.72 -27.25
C LEU A 687 -1.45 -4.62 -27.25
N LEU A 688 -1.44 -5.61 -26.37
CA LEU A 688 -2.55 -6.54 -26.17
C LEU A 688 -3.19 -6.30 -24.81
N LYS A 689 -4.51 -6.43 -24.74
CA LYS A 689 -5.28 -6.36 -23.50
C LYS A 689 -6.12 -7.60 -23.32
N ALA A 690 -5.83 -8.37 -22.27
CA ALA A 690 -6.68 -9.46 -21.80
C ALA A 690 -7.71 -8.88 -20.82
N ASP A 691 -8.96 -8.78 -21.28
CA ASP A 691 -10.07 -8.27 -20.48
C ASP A 691 -10.70 -9.40 -19.65
N VAL A 692 -10.23 -9.57 -18.41
CA VAL A 692 -10.66 -10.62 -17.49
C VAL A 692 -11.80 -10.16 -16.57
N THR A 693 -12.53 -9.12 -16.97
CA THR A 693 -13.64 -8.56 -16.18
C THR A 693 -14.73 -9.60 -15.88
N ALA A 694 -15.00 -10.52 -16.82
CA ALA A 694 -16.00 -11.57 -16.66
C ALA A 694 -15.55 -12.70 -15.72
N ASN A 695 -14.23 -12.93 -15.60
CA ASN A 695 -13.62 -14.01 -14.83
C ASN A 695 -14.23 -15.38 -15.15
N ASP A 696 -14.42 -15.64 -16.45
CA ASP A 696 -14.94 -16.92 -16.95
C ASP A 696 -13.86 -18.02 -16.93
N ASP A 697 -14.21 -19.25 -17.32
CA ASP A 697 -13.26 -20.36 -17.27
C ASP A 697 -12.08 -20.18 -18.24
N ILE A 698 -12.25 -19.39 -19.31
CA ILE A 698 -11.19 -19.06 -20.27
C ILE A 698 -10.23 -18.04 -19.64
N ASP A 699 -10.77 -17.00 -19.00
CA ASP A 699 -10.00 -16.00 -18.28
C ASP A 699 -9.14 -16.65 -17.18
N LYS A 700 -9.74 -17.56 -16.39
CA LYS A 700 -9.03 -18.31 -15.35
C LYS A 700 -7.96 -19.22 -15.92
N ALA A 701 -8.22 -19.88 -17.05
CA ALA A 701 -7.23 -20.73 -17.71
C ALA A 701 -6.02 -19.90 -18.20
N LEU A 702 -6.27 -18.74 -18.79
CA LEU A 702 -5.24 -17.80 -19.26
C LEU A 702 -4.39 -17.29 -18.09
N MET A 703 -5.02 -16.78 -17.02
CA MET A 703 -4.29 -16.30 -15.84
C MET A 703 -3.48 -17.40 -15.15
N LYS A 704 -4.06 -18.60 -15.03
CA LYS A 704 -3.41 -19.76 -14.40
C LYS A 704 -2.17 -20.22 -15.16
N GLN A 705 -2.18 -20.16 -16.49
CA GLN A 705 -1.01 -20.50 -17.32
C GLN A 705 0.20 -19.63 -16.97
N PHE A 706 -0.01 -18.33 -16.74
CA PHE A 706 1.06 -17.38 -16.43
C PHE A 706 1.32 -17.22 -14.92
N GLY A 707 0.55 -17.91 -14.07
CA GLY A 707 0.65 -17.82 -12.62
C GLY A 707 0.21 -16.45 -12.07
N ILE A 708 -0.79 -15.83 -12.71
CA ILE A 708 -1.35 -14.54 -12.33
C ILE A 708 -2.56 -14.78 -11.43
N ILE A 709 -2.59 -14.15 -10.26
CA ILE A 709 -3.68 -14.28 -9.28
C ILE A 709 -4.79 -13.26 -9.56
N GLY A 710 -4.45 -12.12 -10.15
CA GLY A 710 -5.41 -11.10 -10.57
C GLY A 710 -4.75 -9.89 -11.24
N PRO A 711 -5.56 -9.00 -11.85
CA PRO A 711 -5.12 -7.76 -12.46
C PRO A 711 -4.82 -6.65 -11.40
N PRO A 712 -3.99 -5.63 -11.70
CA PRO A 712 -3.28 -5.45 -12.96
C PRO A 712 -2.01 -6.31 -12.99
N ALA A 713 -1.80 -6.99 -14.12
CA ALA A 713 -0.56 -7.70 -14.39
C ALA A 713 -0.16 -7.47 -15.85
N ILE A 714 1.06 -7.00 -16.08
CA ILE A 714 1.57 -6.71 -17.42
C ILE A 714 2.76 -7.62 -17.69
N LEU A 715 2.67 -8.35 -18.79
CA LEU A 715 3.67 -9.29 -19.27
C LEU A 715 4.31 -8.74 -20.54
N PHE A 716 5.62 -8.93 -20.68
CA PHE A 716 6.38 -8.52 -21.85
C PHE A 716 6.93 -9.75 -22.57
N PHE A 717 6.77 -9.80 -23.88
CA PHE A 717 7.29 -10.86 -24.74
C PHE A 717 8.24 -10.27 -25.78
N ASN A 718 9.38 -10.91 -25.97
CA ASN A 718 10.34 -10.52 -27.00
C ASN A 718 9.84 -10.90 -28.41
N THR A 719 10.61 -10.56 -29.45
CA THR A 719 10.31 -10.90 -30.86
C THR A 719 10.26 -12.41 -31.14
N GLU A 720 10.80 -13.23 -30.24
CA GLU A 720 10.79 -14.70 -30.34
C GLU A 720 9.58 -15.32 -29.63
N GLY A 721 8.71 -14.50 -29.03
CA GLY A 721 7.54 -14.94 -28.27
C GLY A 721 7.86 -15.48 -26.88
N VAL A 722 9.07 -15.24 -26.36
CA VAL A 722 9.50 -15.64 -25.02
C VAL A 722 9.18 -14.56 -24.01
N GLU A 723 8.50 -14.96 -22.93
CA GLU A 723 8.12 -14.08 -21.82
C GLU A 723 9.35 -13.62 -21.01
N GLN A 724 9.49 -12.31 -20.85
CA GLN A 724 10.49 -11.67 -19.97
C GLN A 724 9.99 -11.64 -18.53
N LYS A 725 10.00 -12.80 -17.85
CA LYS A 725 9.46 -12.95 -16.49
C LYS A 725 10.04 -11.97 -15.45
N ALA A 726 11.32 -11.60 -15.61
CA ALA A 726 12.00 -10.66 -14.70
C ALA A 726 11.43 -9.24 -14.77
N GLN A 727 10.80 -8.88 -15.89
CA GLN A 727 10.25 -7.54 -16.16
C GLN A 727 8.73 -7.50 -16.00
N ARG A 728 8.12 -8.55 -15.44
CA ARG A 728 6.69 -8.59 -15.18
C ARG A 728 6.29 -7.50 -14.19
N VAL A 729 5.25 -6.74 -14.51
CA VAL A 729 4.69 -5.74 -13.60
C VAL A 729 3.43 -6.32 -12.97
N VAL A 730 3.36 -6.30 -11.66
CA VAL A 730 2.17 -6.67 -10.88
C VAL A 730 1.84 -5.48 -9.99
N GLY A 731 0.58 -5.03 -10.01
CA GLY A 731 0.17 -3.82 -9.31
C GLY A 731 0.46 -2.53 -10.08
N PHE A 732 0.16 -1.40 -9.44
CA PHE A 732 0.36 -0.07 -10.03
C PHE A 732 1.85 0.30 -10.11
N LYS A 733 2.26 0.91 -11.23
CA LYS A 733 3.56 1.57 -11.39
C LYS A 733 3.37 2.94 -12.02
N ASN A 734 4.09 3.94 -11.50
CA ASN A 734 4.13 5.28 -12.09
C ASN A 734 4.84 5.25 -13.46
N ALA A 735 4.62 6.27 -14.28
CA ALA A 735 5.10 6.40 -15.64
C ALA A 735 6.62 6.27 -15.78
N ASP A 736 7.42 6.87 -14.91
CA ASP A 736 8.89 6.80 -15.02
C ASP A 736 9.41 5.38 -14.72
N ASP A 737 8.92 4.74 -13.65
CA ASP A 737 9.27 3.35 -13.32
C ASP A 737 8.79 2.37 -14.39
N PHE A 738 7.58 2.57 -14.90
CA PHE A 738 7.03 1.74 -15.96
C PHE A 738 7.83 1.88 -17.26
N THR A 739 8.27 3.10 -17.59
CA THR A 739 9.15 3.35 -18.75
C THR A 739 10.50 2.64 -18.59
N ALA A 740 11.09 2.66 -17.39
CA ALA A 740 12.34 1.94 -17.12
C ALA A 740 12.18 0.42 -17.33
N VAL A 741 11.06 -0.16 -16.89
CA VAL A 741 10.74 -1.58 -17.11
C VAL A 741 10.57 -1.88 -18.60
N ILE A 742 9.86 -1.03 -19.37
CA ILE A 742 9.71 -1.21 -20.82
C ILE A 742 11.07 -1.23 -21.52
N ASN A 743 11.96 -0.29 -21.17
CA ASN A 743 13.29 -0.20 -21.78
C ASN A 743 14.14 -1.44 -21.46
N GLN A 744 14.07 -1.95 -20.23
CA GLN A 744 14.74 -3.19 -19.85
C GLN A 744 14.11 -4.43 -20.52
N ALA A 745 12.79 -4.46 -20.70
CA ALA A 745 12.10 -5.59 -21.31
C ALA A 745 12.39 -5.74 -22.81
N PHE A 746 12.65 -4.62 -23.51
CA PHE A 746 12.90 -4.60 -24.95
C PHE A 746 14.33 -4.22 -25.35
N ASN A 747 15.26 -4.08 -24.39
CA ASN A 747 16.64 -3.64 -24.60
C ASN A 747 16.73 -2.35 -25.45
N LYS A 748 15.99 -1.31 -25.05
CA LYS A 748 15.98 0.01 -25.70
C LYS A 748 16.82 1.03 -24.95
#